data_AF-Q041L3-F1
#
_entry.id   AF-Q041L3-F1
#
_cell.length_a   1.000
_cell.length_b   1.000
_cell.length_c   1.000
_cell.angle_alpha   90.00
_cell.angle_beta   90.00
_cell.angle_gamma   90.00
#
_symmetry.space_group_name_H-M   'P 1'
#
loop_
_entity.id
_entity.type
_entity.pdbx_description
1 polymer ?
#
loop_
_entity_poly.entity_id
_entity_poly.type
_entity_poly.pdbx_seq_one_letter_code
_entity_poly.pdbx_strand_id
1 'polypeptide(L)'
;MSDLRITLDPDFIAQTKKEVTPHWGELGWVTYKRTYARWLDDKNRSENWDETVKRVIEGNINLDPRLKNNPSKKTIHELTAEAKQLFRLVYGLAATPSGRNLWISGTDYQKRNGDSLNNCWFISIRPQKYGNSHIVPAYLTQDQVAPSMPFSFLFDQLMKGGGVGFSVVDENINQIPKLDQKVDLTIVIDKQSKSYDASLKLGATDLDEWKKTNQEKEDYIYYKLPDTREGWVLANARLIDMHFNSTNPENKKKLVLDISDIRPYGAKIHGFGGTASGPMPLIEMLFDINQILNERAGQKLTAVDATDICNLIGKTVVAGNVRRSAELALGSSNNQDFITMKQDKKKLYHHRWASNNSVAINSEFDNYQPIADSILHNGEPGVVNLELSRNYGRIKDGYQAGIDGEVEGTNPCGEISLANGEPCNLFEVFPFIAQKQGWDLKEAFKLAARYTKRVTFSPYDWEVSRKIINKNRRIGVSMSGIQDWILSTFGHRVVTGFKTATDSETGKEIKDPVYDPEIIKTVDGLYQAVVDADKDYSQELNCNTSIKHTTVKPSGTVAKLAGVSEGMHFHYSGYLIQRIRFQETDPLLPALKDCGYRTEPDIYTPHTICVEFPIKAANADSDNFASAGTVSIAEQFATQAFLQTYWSDNAVSCTITFQNDESDQIAPLLHQYRYAIKSTSLLPYYGGSLKQAPKEPISKEKYEKADNHITGNVEIVFEQTNEDQKGLELVDQSDCDNGACPIK
;
A
#
# COMPACT_ATOMS: atom_id res chain seq x y z
N MET A 1 13.22 27.71 23.35
CA MET A 1 14.44 27.04 22.88
C MET A 1 14.20 26.72 21.42
N SER A 2 15.02 27.20 20.49
CA SER A 2 14.86 26.82 19.08
C SER A 2 15.20 25.34 18.96
N ASP A 3 14.24 24.50 18.62
CA ASP A 3 14.52 23.11 18.25
C ASP A 3 15.51 23.13 17.08
N LEU A 4 16.75 22.77 17.39
CA LEU A 4 17.85 22.80 16.44
C LEU A 4 17.62 21.67 15.44
N ARG A 5 17.35 22.03 14.18
CA ARG A 5 17.04 21.07 13.11
C ARG A 5 18.25 20.85 12.22
N ILE A 6 18.47 19.60 11.85
CA ILE A 6 19.45 19.23 10.82
C ILE A 6 18.92 19.69 9.47
N THR A 7 19.74 20.43 8.74
CA THR A 7 19.46 20.91 7.39
C THR A 7 20.66 20.65 6.48
N LEU A 8 20.40 20.25 5.24
CA LEU A 8 21.41 20.06 4.22
C LEU A 8 21.85 21.42 3.66
N ASP A 9 23.15 21.65 3.63
CA ASP A 9 23.77 22.83 3.05
C ASP A 9 23.44 22.95 1.54
N PRO A 10 22.95 24.11 1.05
CA PRO A 10 22.76 24.35 -0.37
C PRO A 10 23.99 24.06 -1.24
N ASP A 11 25.21 24.35 -0.75
CA ASP A 11 26.44 24.09 -1.49
C ASP A 11 26.71 22.59 -1.65
N PHE A 12 26.39 21.81 -0.61
CA PHE A 12 26.46 20.34 -0.68
C PHE A 12 25.49 19.77 -1.72
N ILE A 13 24.26 20.31 -1.77
CA ILE A 13 23.25 19.88 -2.76
C ILE A 13 23.74 20.24 -4.16
N ALA A 14 24.17 21.48 -4.38
CA ALA A 14 24.69 21.93 -5.67
C ALA A 14 25.89 21.10 -6.13
N GLN A 15 26.78 20.71 -5.21
CA GLN A 15 27.90 19.82 -5.52
C GLN A 15 27.42 18.40 -5.87
N THR A 16 26.47 17.85 -5.12
CA THR A 16 25.91 16.52 -5.41
C THR A 16 25.25 16.46 -6.79
N LYS A 17 24.51 17.51 -7.18
CA LYS A 17 23.88 17.60 -8.52
C LYS A 17 24.89 17.59 -9.66
N LYS A 18 26.16 17.95 -9.41
CA LYS A 18 27.23 17.89 -10.42
C LYS A 18 27.92 16.53 -10.48
N GLU A 19 27.91 15.79 -9.38
CA GLU A 19 28.64 14.52 -9.23
C GLU A 19 27.76 13.29 -9.46
N VAL A 20 26.46 13.39 -9.16
CA VAL A 20 25.52 12.28 -9.20
C VAL A 20 24.45 12.61 -10.22
N THR A 21 24.24 11.71 -11.18
CA THR A 21 23.11 11.78 -12.11
C THR A 21 22.02 10.81 -11.63
N PRO A 22 20.78 11.27 -11.35
CA PRO A 22 19.69 10.38 -11.01
C PRO A 22 19.49 9.30 -12.08
N HIS A 23 19.38 8.03 -11.68
CA HIS A 23 19.12 6.92 -12.60
C HIS A 23 17.62 6.84 -12.92
N TRP A 24 17.11 7.78 -13.71
CA TRP A 24 15.73 7.74 -14.18
C TRP A 24 15.52 6.56 -15.14
N GLY A 25 14.46 5.79 -14.92
CA GLY A 25 13.87 4.98 -15.98
C GLY A 25 13.27 5.86 -17.07
N GLU A 26 12.90 5.25 -18.20
CA GLU A 26 12.32 5.91 -19.38
C GLU A 26 10.99 6.63 -19.03
N LEU A 27 10.29 6.14 -18.01
CA LEU A 27 9.08 6.74 -17.44
C LEU A 27 9.36 7.55 -16.16
N GLY A 28 10.59 7.54 -15.67
CA GLY A 28 10.88 7.82 -14.27
C GLY A 28 10.64 9.26 -13.87
N TRP A 29 11.21 10.21 -14.62
CA TRP A 29 11.05 11.63 -14.31
C TRP A 29 9.59 12.09 -14.48
N VAL A 30 8.94 11.62 -15.55
CA VAL A 30 7.51 11.87 -15.79
C VAL A 30 6.66 11.35 -14.63
N THR A 31 6.97 10.15 -14.15
CA THR A 31 6.32 9.54 -12.98
C THR A 31 6.52 10.40 -11.73
N TYR A 32 7.75 10.89 -11.51
CA TYR A 32 8.10 11.77 -10.38
C TYR A 32 7.30 13.08 -10.42
N LYS A 33 7.35 13.82 -11.53
CA LYS A 33 6.70 15.13 -11.64
C LYS A 33 5.21 15.06 -11.37
N ARG A 34 4.57 14.04 -11.91
CA ARG A 34 3.14 13.84 -11.74
C ARG A 34 2.81 13.35 -10.33
N THR A 35 3.57 12.42 -9.76
CA THR A 35 3.14 11.75 -8.51
C THR A 35 3.68 12.39 -7.23
N TYR A 36 4.96 12.80 -7.23
CA TYR A 36 5.70 13.08 -6.00
C TYR A 36 6.13 14.56 -5.85
N ALA A 37 6.28 15.28 -6.95
CA ALA A 37 6.61 16.70 -6.92
C ALA A 37 5.46 17.52 -6.34
N ARG A 38 5.70 18.21 -5.21
CA ARG A 38 4.69 19.06 -4.58
C ARG A 38 4.68 20.45 -5.18
N TRP A 39 3.53 21.10 -5.15
CA TRP A 39 3.41 22.51 -5.52
C TRP A 39 4.08 23.42 -4.47
N LEU A 40 4.85 24.41 -4.95
CA LEU A 40 5.48 25.47 -4.17
C LEU A 40 4.80 26.80 -4.49
N ASP A 41 3.92 27.26 -3.59
CA ASP A 41 3.11 28.47 -3.78
C ASP A 41 3.95 29.74 -3.99
N ASP A 42 5.08 29.84 -3.29
CA ASP A 42 6.01 30.95 -3.35
C ASP A 42 6.81 31.02 -4.65
N LYS A 43 7.00 29.87 -5.32
CA LYS A 43 7.75 29.76 -6.58
C LYS A 43 6.86 29.60 -7.82
N ASN A 44 5.55 29.47 -7.63
CA ASN A 44 4.58 29.20 -8.70
C ASN A 44 4.98 28.00 -9.59
N ARG A 45 5.55 26.95 -8.99
CA ARG A 45 5.94 25.72 -9.69
C ARG A 45 5.91 24.50 -8.78
N SER A 46 6.03 23.31 -9.35
CA SER A 46 6.26 22.07 -8.62
C SER A 46 7.74 21.89 -8.21
N GLU A 47 8.00 21.09 -7.19
CA GLU A 47 9.34 20.72 -6.74
C GLU A 47 10.16 20.10 -7.88
N ASN A 48 11.47 20.35 -7.87
CA ASN A 48 12.45 19.55 -8.60
C ASN A 48 13.02 18.44 -7.69
N TRP A 49 13.60 17.40 -8.30
CA TRP A 49 13.98 16.18 -7.57
C TRP A 49 14.89 16.46 -6.37
N ASP A 50 15.86 17.36 -6.50
CA ASP A 50 16.74 17.75 -5.40
C ASP A 50 15.99 18.42 -4.23
N GLU A 51 14.93 19.18 -4.50
CA GLU A 51 14.11 19.82 -3.47
C GLU A 51 13.25 18.78 -2.74
N THR A 52 12.64 17.85 -3.47
CA THR A 52 11.88 16.73 -2.88
C THR A 52 12.80 15.88 -2.00
N VAL A 53 13.95 15.44 -2.52
CA VAL A 53 14.90 14.59 -1.74
C VAL A 53 15.41 15.34 -0.51
N LYS A 54 15.73 16.65 -0.63
CA LYS A 54 16.13 17.47 0.52
C LYS A 54 15.07 17.44 1.61
N ARG A 55 13.82 17.79 1.28
CA ARG A 55 12.72 17.82 2.25
C ARG A 55 12.47 16.45 2.87
N VAL A 56 12.54 15.39 2.08
CA VAL A 56 12.30 14.02 2.54
C VAL A 56 13.37 13.56 3.53
N ILE A 57 14.64 13.80 3.23
CA ILE A 57 15.76 13.43 4.10
C ILE A 57 15.78 14.28 5.37
N GLU A 58 15.58 15.59 5.26
CA GLU A 58 15.48 16.48 6.43
C GLU A 58 14.28 16.09 7.31
N GLY A 59 13.14 15.75 6.70
CA GLY A 59 11.96 15.27 7.39
C GLY A 59 12.23 13.98 8.19
N ASN A 60 13.00 13.05 7.63
CA ASN A 60 13.33 11.78 8.28
C ASN A 60 14.42 11.94 9.37
N ILE A 61 15.54 12.60 9.06
CA ILE A 61 16.68 12.67 9.98
C ILE A 61 16.31 13.40 11.27
N ASN A 62 15.41 14.39 11.20
CA ASN A 62 14.92 15.14 12.35
C ASN A 62 13.91 14.37 13.22
N LEU A 63 13.56 13.12 12.88
CA LEU A 63 12.81 12.23 13.76
C LEU A 63 13.71 11.53 14.79
N ASP A 64 15.04 11.63 14.68
CA ASP A 64 15.96 11.04 15.66
C ASP A 64 15.68 11.62 17.06
N PRO A 65 15.32 10.78 18.05
CA PRO A 65 14.92 11.26 19.38
C PRO A 65 16.05 11.98 20.12
N ARG A 66 17.31 11.77 19.75
CA ARG A 66 18.48 12.43 20.37
C ARG A 66 18.60 13.91 19.97
N LEU A 67 17.85 14.35 18.96
CA LEU A 67 17.70 15.76 18.62
C LEU A 67 16.75 16.49 19.57
N LYS A 68 15.93 15.76 20.33
CA LYS A 68 15.09 16.36 21.37
C LYS A 68 15.95 16.66 22.60
N ASN A 69 15.77 17.86 23.18
CA ASN A 69 16.40 18.30 24.43
C ASN A 69 17.93 18.51 24.37
N ASN A 70 18.38 19.59 23.71
CA ASN A 70 19.80 19.99 23.65
C ASN A 70 20.75 18.91 23.08
N PRO A 71 20.67 18.62 21.76
CA PRO A 71 21.57 17.67 21.13
C PRO A 71 23.03 18.09 21.25
N SER A 72 23.91 17.10 21.44
CA SER A 72 25.36 17.35 21.46
C SER A 72 25.87 17.75 20.08
N LYS A 73 26.97 18.52 20.02
CA LYS A 73 27.62 18.85 18.74
C LYS A 73 28.04 17.61 17.95
N LYS A 74 28.44 16.54 18.64
CA LYS A 74 28.79 15.24 18.04
C LYS A 74 27.58 14.64 17.33
N THR A 75 26.44 14.56 18.02
CA THR A 75 25.17 14.06 17.46
C THR A 75 24.73 14.86 16.23
N ILE A 76 24.83 16.20 16.29
CA ILE A 76 24.49 17.06 15.15
C ILE A 76 25.40 16.75 13.96
N HIS A 77 26.71 16.60 14.19
CA HIS A 77 27.67 16.32 13.12
C HIS A 77 27.43 14.94 12.48
N GLU A 78 27.24 13.90 13.30
CA GLU A 78 26.95 12.54 12.86
C GLU A 78 25.67 12.47 12.02
N LEU A 79 24.57 13.07 12.50
CA LEU A 79 23.31 13.08 11.77
C LEU A 79 23.36 13.94 10.50
N THR A 80 24.16 15.00 10.49
CA THR A 80 24.38 15.79 9.26
C THR A 80 25.16 14.98 8.23
N ALA A 81 26.17 14.21 8.65
CA ALA A 81 26.92 13.34 7.75
C ALA A 81 26.03 12.22 7.17
N GLU A 82 25.22 11.57 8.01
CA GLU A 82 24.26 10.56 7.57
C GLU A 82 23.21 11.14 6.62
N ALA A 83 22.68 12.34 6.92
CA ALA A 83 21.74 13.03 6.02
C ALA A 83 22.36 13.30 4.64
N LYS A 84 23.66 13.65 4.58
CA LYS A 84 24.36 13.82 3.31
C LYS A 84 24.48 12.51 2.53
N GLN A 85 24.81 11.40 3.21
CA GLN A 85 24.86 10.08 2.56
C GLN A 85 23.48 9.66 2.05
N LEU A 86 22.43 9.77 2.88
CA LEU A 86 21.05 9.48 2.48
C LEU A 86 20.58 10.33 1.31
N PHE A 87 20.92 11.63 1.30
CA PHE A 87 20.60 12.50 0.17
C PHE A 87 21.22 11.98 -1.12
N ARG A 88 22.52 11.63 -1.12
CA ARG A 88 23.19 11.10 -2.32
C ARG A 88 22.59 9.76 -2.77
N LEU A 89 22.30 8.87 -1.83
CA LEU A 89 21.72 7.55 -2.11
C LEU A 89 20.34 7.68 -2.79
N VAL A 90 19.47 8.52 -2.23
CA VAL A 90 18.12 8.72 -2.76
C VAL A 90 18.12 9.58 -4.01
N TYR A 91 18.94 10.62 -4.07
CA TYR A 91 19.07 11.48 -5.25
C TYR A 91 19.52 10.68 -6.48
N GLY A 92 20.47 9.76 -6.31
CA GLY A 92 20.93 8.85 -7.37
C GLY A 92 19.92 7.75 -7.77
N LEU A 93 18.77 7.65 -7.09
CA LEU A 93 17.80 6.56 -7.23
C LEU A 93 18.38 5.16 -6.98
N ALA A 94 19.48 5.07 -6.22
CA ALA A 94 20.04 3.80 -5.74
C ALA A 94 19.16 3.14 -4.67
N ALA A 95 18.41 3.97 -3.94
CA ALA A 95 17.37 3.54 -3.03
C ALA A 95 16.35 4.67 -2.86
N THR A 96 15.20 4.38 -2.27
CA THR A 96 14.14 5.37 -2.04
C THR A 96 13.25 4.94 -0.90
N PRO A 97 12.73 5.88 -0.09
CA PRO A 97 11.66 5.55 0.83
C PRO A 97 10.37 5.26 0.04
N SER A 98 9.33 4.80 0.73
CA SER A 98 8.02 4.56 0.11
C SER A 98 7.48 5.82 -0.61
N GLY A 99 6.65 5.63 -1.65
CA GLY A 99 6.02 6.75 -2.36
C GLY A 99 5.21 7.70 -1.44
N ARG A 100 4.70 7.21 -0.31
CA ARG A 100 4.12 8.07 0.74
C ARG A 100 5.14 9.04 1.33
N ASN A 101 6.32 8.55 1.66
CA ASN A 101 7.38 9.36 2.25
C ASN A 101 7.88 10.40 1.26
N LEU A 102 8.04 10.07 -0.02
CA LEU A 102 8.37 11.04 -1.06
C LEU A 102 7.36 12.21 -1.09
N TRP A 103 6.07 11.90 -1.00
CA TRP A 103 5.01 12.91 -1.00
C TRP A 103 4.91 13.72 0.30
N ILE A 104 5.17 13.11 1.47
CA ILE A 104 4.74 13.68 2.77
C ILE A 104 5.87 14.02 3.74
N SER A 105 7.01 13.34 3.69
CA SER A 105 8.09 13.51 4.68
C SER A 105 8.60 14.95 4.69
N GLY A 106 8.69 15.60 5.86
CA GLY A 106 9.16 16.99 5.97
C GLY A 106 8.12 18.07 5.63
N THR A 107 6.91 17.69 5.19
CA THR A 107 5.81 18.65 4.96
C THR A 107 5.17 19.09 6.27
N ASP A 108 4.46 20.23 6.25
CA ASP A 108 3.67 20.66 7.42
C ASP A 108 2.46 19.77 7.68
N TYR A 109 1.97 19.05 6.67
CA TYR A 109 0.94 18.03 6.88
C TYR A 109 1.48 16.91 7.77
N GLN A 110 2.68 16.40 7.49
CA GLN A 110 3.29 15.33 8.28
C GLN A 110 3.51 15.74 9.74
N LYS A 111 3.87 17.00 9.99
CA LYS A 111 4.08 17.51 11.36
C LYS A 111 2.80 17.59 12.19
N ARG A 112 1.64 17.76 11.54
CA ARG A 112 0.34 17.95 12.21
C ARG A 112 -0.54 16.70 12.26
N ASN A 113 -0.27 15.71 11.42
CA ASN A 113 -1.08 14.51 11.30
C ASN A 113 -0.23 13.29 11.65
N GLY A 114 -0.64 12.58 12.71
CA GLY A 114 -0.05 11.28 13.02
C GLY A 114 -0.30 10.28 11.89
N ASP A 115 0.43 9.16 11.94
CA ASP A 115 0.33 8.03 11.00
C ASP A 115 0.81 8.35 9.56
N SER A 116 1.03 9.62 9.22
CA SER A 116 1.19 10.09 7.84
C SER A 116 2.39 9.48 7.08
N LEU A 117 3.45 9.07 7.78
CA LEU A 117 4.64 8.44 7.19
C LEU A 117 4.45 6.94 6.89
N ASN A 118 3.39 6.31 7.40
CA ASN A 118 3.08 4.91 7.18
C ASN A 118 1.89 4.78 6.22
N ASN A 119 2.04 3.91 5.21
CA ASN A 119 1.06 3.82 4.14
C ASN A 119 0.09 2.66 4.32
N CYS A 120 0.48 1.56 4.96
CA CYS A 120 -0.38 0.40 5.10
C CYS A 120 -0.44 -0.09 6.55
N TRP A 121 -1.54 -0.75 6.90
CA TRP A 121 -1.86 -1.18 8.26
C TRP A 121 -2.53 -2.54 8.27
N PHE A 122 -2.65 -3.12 9.45
CA PHE A 122 -3.50 -4.28 9.69
C PHE A 122 -4.43 -4.07 10.90
N ILE A 123 -5.67 -4.57 10.85
CA ILE A 123 -6.60 -4.55 11.99
C ILE A 123 -7.48 -5.82 12.04
N SER A 124 -7.70 -6.37 13.23
CA SER A 124 -8.58 -7.53 13.38
C SER A 124 -10.02 -7.11 13.67
N ILE A 125 -10.99 -7.65 12.91
CA ILE A 125 -12.40 -7.29 13.00
C ILE A 125 -13.07 -8.03 14.18
N ARG A 126 -12.78 -7.55 15.38
CA ARG A 126 -13.39 -7.94 16.66
C ARG A 126 -13.63 -6.70 17.51
N PRO A 127 -14.57 -6.69 18.48
CA PRO A 127 -14.77 -5.55 19.35
C PRO A 127 -13.48 -5.19 20.11
N GLN A 128 -13.11 -3.92 20.09
CA GLN A 128 -11.87 -3.41 20.70
C GLN A 128 -12.14 -2.07 21.41
N LYS A 129 -11.25 -1.69 22.33
CA LYS A 129 -11.30 -0.35 22.94
C LYS A 129 -10.56 0.67 22.07
N TYR A 130 -11.05 1.91 22.04
CA TYR A 130 -10.35 3.00 21.35
C TYR A 130 -9.07 3.42 22.09
N GLY A 131 -9.02 3.26 23.43
CA GLY A 131 -7.90 3.71 24.25
C GLY A 131 -7.76 5.24 24.27
N ASN A 132 -6.60 5.73 24.67
CA ASN A 132 -6.27 7.16 24.61
C ASN A 132 -5.86 7.58 23.17
N SER A 133 -6.75 7.40 22.20
CA SER A 133 -6.49 7.72 20.79
C SER A 133 -6.95 9.13 20.42
N HIS A 134 -6.52 9.63 19.25
CA HIS A 134 -6.99 10.91 18.71
C HIS A 134 -8.50 10.89 18.43
N ILE A 135 -9.03 9.76 17.96
CA ILE A 135 -10.47 9.54 17.74
C ILE A 135 -11.00 8.67 18.89
N VAL A 136 -11.96 9.20 19.64
CA VAL A 136 -12.74 8.44 20.64
C VAL A 136 -14.18 8.94 20.59
N PRO A 137 -15.18 8.06 20.39
CA PRO A 137 -16.58 8.47 20.46
C PRO A 137 -16.95 8.99 21.85
N ALA A 138 -17.60 10.16 21.92
CA ALA A 138 -17.88 10.85 23.19
C ALA A 138 -18.78 10.07 24.16
N TYR A 139 -19.54 9.09 23.64
CA TYR A 139 -20.40 8.21 24.44
C TYR A 139 -19.66 6.98 24.99
N LEU A 140 -18.37 6.83 24.70
CA LEU A 140 -17.53 5.73 25.20
C LEU A 140 -16.48 6.28 26.18
N THR A 141 -16.14 5.46 27.17
CA THR A 141 -14.90 5.66 27.93
C THR A 141 -13.70 5.09 27.16
N GLN A 142 -12.49 5.53 27.48
CA GLN A 142 -11.27 5.07 26.81
C GLN A 142 -11.06 3.56 26.90
N ASP A 143 -11.53 2.92 27.98
CA ASP A 143 -11.40 1.49 28.23
C ASP A 143 -12.61 0.66 27.81
N GLN A 144 -13.69 1.30 27.35
CA GLN A 144 -14.89 0.59 26.89
C GLN A 144 -14.62 -0.07 25.54
N VAL A 145 -14.89 -1.37 25.48
CA VAL A 145 -14.82 -2.16 24.24
C VAL A 145 -16.05 -1.87 23.38
N ALA A 146 -15.84 -1.58 22.10
CA ALA A 146 -16.89 -1.25 21.15
C ALA A 146 -16.72 -2.04 19.84
N PRO A 147 -17.81 -2.59 19.27
CA PRO A 147 -17.77 -3.22 17.95
C PRO A 147 -17.33 -2.27 16.82
N SER A 148 -17.58 -0.96 16.93
CA SER A 148 -17.19 0.02 15.91
C SER A 148 -15.69 0.27 15.77
N MET A 149 -14.89 -0.03 16.80
CA MET A 149 -13.49 0.38 16.87
C MET A 149 -12.64 -0.10 15.67
N PRO A 150 -12.60 -1.41 15.31
CA PRO A 150 -11.80 -1.86 14.17
C PRO A 150 -12.26 -1.26 12.84
N PHE A 151 -13.56 -1.07 12.64
CA PHE A 151 -14.10 -0.42 11.43
C PHE A 151 -13.72 1.06 11.38
N SER A 152 -13.66 1.72 12.53
CA SER A 152 -13.25 3.12 12.64
C SER A 152 -11.76 3.31 12.40
N PHE A 153 -10.93 2.36 12.87
CA PHE A 153 -9.51 2.32 12.53
C PHE A 153 -9.32 2.16 11.02
N LEU A 154 -10.01 1.18 10.41
CA LEU A 154 -9.98 0.97 8.96
C LEU A 154 -10.38 2.26 8.22
N PHE A 155 -11.52 2.85 8.58
CA PHE A 155 -12.02 4.05 7.92
C PHE A 155 -11.03 5.22 8.04
N ASP A 156 -10.48 5.45 9.22
CA ASP A 156 -9.51 6.52 9.44
C ASP A 156 -8.24 6.34 8.60
N GLN A 157 -7.67 5.13 8.58
CA GLN A 157 -6.43 4.87 7.85
C GLN A 157 -6.63 4.93 6.32
N LEU A 158 -7.80 4.51 5.84
CA LEU A 158 -8.16 4.67 4.43
C LEU A 158 -8.35 6.15 4.07
N MET A 159 -9.02 6.94 4.90
CA MET A 159 -9.18 8.39 4.71
C MET A 159 -7.84 9.14 4.78
N LYS A 160 -6.83 8.59 5.48
CA LYS A 160 -5.42 9.03 5.44
C LYS A 160 -4.69 8.59 4.16
N GLY A 161 -5.40 8.02 3.18
CA GLY A 161 -4.88 7.58 1.89
C GLY A 161 -3.96 6.36 2.00
N GLY A 162 -4.14 5.57 3.05
CA GLY A 162 -3.43 4.31 3.29
C GLY A 162 -4.23 3.10 2.80
N GLY A 163 -3.61 1.93 2.91
CA GLY A 163 -4.26 0.64 2.72
C GLY A 163 -4.38 -0.14 4.04
N VAL A 164 -5.41 -0.96 4.19
CA VAL A 164 -5.68 -1.69 5.43
C VAL A 164 -5.96 -3.15 5.12
N GLY A 165 -5.10 -4.04 5.60
CA GLY A 165 -5.45 -5.45 5.71
C GLY A 165 -6.32 -5.66 6.94
N PHE A 166 -7.32 -6.51 6.87
CA PHE A 166 -8.17 -6.80 8.01
C PHE A 166 -8.55 -8.28 8.08
N SER A 167 -8.72 -8.78 9.31
CA SER A 167 -9.05 -10.18 9.53
C SER A 167 -10.50 -10.38 9.98
N VAL A 168 -11.21 -11.21 9.23
CA VAL A 168 -12.57 -11.71 9.48
C VAL A 168 -12.57 -13.23 9.71
N VAL A 169 -11.45 -13.80 10.16
CA VAL A 169 -11.38 -15.21 10.59
C VAL A 169 -12.40 -15.46 11.69
N ASP A 170 -12.86 -16.71 11.80
CA ASP A 170 -13.97 -17.06 12.69
C ASP A 170 -13.66 -16.74 14.16
N GLU A 171 -12.39 -16.82 14.59
CA GLU A 171 -11.98 -16.42 15.94
C GLU A 171 -12.28 -14.95 16.24
N ASN A 172 -12.20 -14.07 15.25
CA ASN A 172 -12.53 -12.65 15.39
C ASN A 172 -14.04 -12.44 15.34
N ILE A 173 -14.70 -12.99 14.33
CA ILE A 173 -16.15 -12.81 14.11
C ILE A 173 -16.96 -13.36 15.27
N ASN A 174 -16.54 -14.49 15.86
CA ASN A 174 -17.25 -15.09 17.00
C ASN A 174 -17.26 -14.20 18.26
N GLN A 175 -16.31 -13.26 18.38
CA GLN A 175 -16.25 -12.28 19.46
C GLN A 175 -17.23 -11.11 19.29
N ILE A 176 -17.74 -10.88 18.07
CA ILE A 176 -18.78 -9.88 17.85
C ILE A 176 -20.07 -10.40 18.50
N PRO A 177 -20.67 -9.64 19.45
CA PRO A 177 -21.93 -10.05 20.07
C PRO A 177 -23.06 -10.07 19.03
N LYS A 178 -24.18 -10.68 19.40
CA LYS A 178 -25.39 -10.56 18.58
C LYS A 178 -25.79 -9.08 18.49
N LEU A 179 -26.39 -8.69 17.37
CA LEU A 179 -27.00 -7.37 17.24
C LEU A 179 -28.30 -7.37 18.04
N ASP A 180 -28.40 -6.50 19.02
CA ASP A 180 -29.50 -6.50 19.99
C ASP A 180 -30.76 -5.84 19.43
N GLN A 181 -30.61 -4.93 18.47
CA GLN A 181 -31.71 -4.15 17.94
C GLN A 181 -31.46 -3.62 16.53
N LYS A 182 -32.56 -3.16 15.91
CA LYS A 182 -32.52 -2.38 14.68
C LYS A 182 -32.38 -0.89 14.97
N VAL A 183 -31.65 -0.18 14.12
CA VAL A 183 -31.54 1.28 14.14
C VAL A 183 -32.32 1.90 12.99
N ASP A 184 -33.22 2.80 13.35
CA ASP A 184 -33.92 3.71 12.45
C ASP A 184 -33.00 4.92 12.17
N LEU A 185 -32.32 4.88 11.03
CA LEU A 185 -31.36 5.90 10.61
C LEU A 185 -32.07 6.95 9.76
N THR A 186 -31.95 8.21 10.17
CA THR A 186 -32.28 9.37 9.34
C THR A 186 -31.02 10.19 9.09
N ILE A 187 -30.74 10.53 7.83
CA ILE A 187 -29.69 11.46 7.45
C ILE A 187 -30.37 12.76 7.02
N VAL A 188 -30.01 13.88 7.65
CA VAL A 188 -30.63 15.19 7.40
C VAL A 188 -29.64 16.17 6.78
N ILE A 189 -30.15 17.04 5.91
CA ILE A 189 -29.37 18.09 5.25
C ILE A 189 -30.15 19.39 5.14
N ASP A 190 -29.49 20.50 5.44
CA ASP A 190 -30.03 21.85 5.34
C ASP A 190 -30.08 22.33 3.88
N LYS A 191 -31.13 23.09 3.53
CA LYS A 191 -31.33 23.67 2.18
C LYS A 191 -30.21 24.60 1.71
N GLN A 192 -29.44 25.15 2.65
CA GLN A 192 -28.30 26.01 2.35
C GLN A 192 -27.06 25.22 1.91
N SER A 193 -27.04 23.89 2.14
CA SER A 193 -25.94 23.06 1.67
C SER A 193 -25.93 22.99 0.15
N LYS A 194 -24.76 23.21 -0.45
CA LYS A 194 -24.55 23.04 -1.90
C LYS A 194 -24.75 21.59 -2.37
N SER A 195 -24.81 20.65 -1.44
CA SER A 195 -25.06 19.23 -1.71
C SER A 195 -26.51 18.81 -1.44
N TYR A 196 -27.43 19.75 -1.14
CA TYR A 196 -28.82 19.45 -0.79
C TYR A 196 -29.53 18.55 -1.80
N ASP A 197 -29.67 19.00 -3.06
CA ASP A 197 -30.41 18.25 -4.09
C ASP A 197 -29.78 16.88 -4.39
N ALA A 198 -28.44 16.82 -4.40
CA ALA A 198 -27.72 15.57 -4.64
C ALA A 198 -27.91 14.58 -3.47
N SER A 199 -27.99 15.08 -2.24
CA SER A 199 -28.17 14.27 -1.04
C SER A 199 -29.61 13.74 -0.92
N LEU A 200 -30.63 14.56 -1.26
CA LEU A 200 -32.03 14.11 -1.27
C LEU A 200 -32.26 12.95 -2.23
N LYS A 201 -31.59 12.95 -3.40
CA LYS A 201 -31.67 11.85 -4.39
C LYS A 201 -31.17 10.52 -3.84
N LEU A 202 -30.34 10.53 -2.80
CA LEU A 202 -29.77 9.36 -2.14
C LEU A 202 -30.50 9.00 -0.83
N GLY A 203 -31.63 9.64 -0.54
CA GLY A 203 -32.46 9.33 0.62
C GLY A 203 -32.21 10.20 1.85
N ALA A 204 -31.36 11.23 1.77
CA ALA A 204 -31.33 12.24 2.83
C ALA A 204 -32.67 12.98 2.92
N THR A 205 -33.00 13.51 4.11
CA THR A 205 -34.23 14.25 4.38
C THR A 205 -33.92 15.73 4.60
N ASP A 206 -34.83 16.60 4.19
CA ASP A 206 -34.75 18.02 4.50
C ASP A 206 -34.75 18.26 6.02
N LEU A 207 -33.76 19.00 6.52
CA LEU A 207 -33.60 19.23 7.96
C LEU A 207 -34.82 19.93 8.58
N ASP A 208 -35.40 20.91 7.88
CA ASP A 208 -36.55 21.66 8.38
C ASP A 208 -37.82 20.80 8.40
N GLU A 209 -38.04 20.00 7.36
CA GLU A 209 -39.13 19.02 7.32
C GLU A 209 -39.02 17.97 8.44
N TRP A 210 -37.82 17.45 8.66
CA TRP A 210 -37.56 16.51 9.74
C TRP A 210 -37.81 17.14 11.13
N LYS A 211 -37.34 18.37 11.34
CA LYS A 211 -37.56 19.11 12.60
C LYS A 211 -39.05 19.34 12.87
N LYS A 212 -39.83 19.73 11.86
CA LYS A 212 -41.29 19.95 11.99
C LYS A 212 -42.03 18.70 12.44
N THR A 213 -41.56 17.52 12.04
CA THR A 213 -42.23 16.24 12.34
C THR A 213 -41.72 15.56 13.62
N ASN A 214 -40.55 15.95 14.14
CA ASN A 214 -39.88 15.25 15.25
C ASN A 214 -39.51 16.14 16.46
N GLN A 215 -39.81 17.44 16.44
CA GLN A 215 -39.41 18.40 17.49
C GLN A 215 -39.83 18.00 18.92
N GLU A 216 -40.96 17.32 19.10
CA GLU A 216 -41.50 16.96 20.43
C GLU A 216 -41.09 15.57 20.92
N LYS A 217 -40.35 14.78 20.14
CA LYS A 217 -39.99 13.40 20.48
C LYS A 217 -38.50 13.32 20.76
N GLU A 218 -38.06 13.56 22.00
CA GLU A 218 -36.65 13.42 22.43
C GLU A 218 -36.14 11.95 22.46
N ASP A 219 -36.78 11.05 21.70
CA ASP A 219 -36.41 9.64 21.60
C ASP A 219 -35.53 9.35 20.38
N TYR A 220 -34.50 10.17 20.19
CA TYR A 220 -33.47 9.99 19.18
C TYR A 220 -32.10 10.44 19.69
N ILE A 221 -31.05 9.93 19.06
CA ILE A 221 -29.71 10.51 19.15
C ILE A 221 -29.50 11.38 17.92
N TYR A 222 -29.13 12.63 18.13
CA TYR A 222 -28.79 13.55 17.05
C TYR A 222 -27.30 13.88 17.10
N TYR A 223 -26.62 13.75 15.96
CA TYR A 223 -25.22 14.10 15.82
C TYR A 223 -25.03 14.94 14.56
N LYS A 224 -24.56 16.18 14.74
CA LYS A 224 -24.15 17.06 13.65
C LYS A 224 -22.69 16.84 13.32
N LEU A 225 -22.41 16.36 12.12
CA LEU A 225 -21.07 15.97 11.71
C LEU A 225 -20.22 17.22 11.45
N PRO A 226 -19.03 17.35 12.06
CA PRO A 226 -18.06 18.34 11.64
C PRO A 226 -17.46 17.95 10.27
N ASP A 227 -17.12 18.94 9.44
CA ASP A 227 -16.49 18.77 8.11
C ASP A 227 -15.02 18.32 8.18
N THR A 228 -14.81 17.14 8.75
CA THR A 228 -13.51 16.57 9.10
C THR A 228 -13.50 15.07 8.85
N ARG A 229 -12.31 14.49 8.69
CA ARG A 229 -12.12 13.03 8.62
C ARG A 229 -12.71 12.35 9.86
N GLU A 230 -12.45 12.91 11.03
CA GLU A 230 -12.94 12.41 12.31
C GLU A 230 -14.46 12.40 12.38
N GLY A 231 -15.12 13.43 11.84
CA GLY A 231 -16.58 13.53 11.78
C GLY A 231 -17.22 12.34 11.04
N TRP A 232 -16.64 11.94 9.91
CA TRP A 232 -17.08 10.79 9.11
C TRP A 232 -16.91 9.47 9.88
N VAL A 233 -15.74 9.28 10.50
CA VAL A 233 -15.43 8.10 11.31
C VAL A 233 -16.40 7.97 12.49
N LEU A 234 -16.61 9.05 13.23
CA LEU A 234 -17.49 9.07 14.41
C LEU A 234 -18.97 8.84 14.06
N ALA A 235 -19.42 9.30 12.89
CA ALA A 235 -20.78 9.04 12.42
C ALA A 235 -21.02 7.55 12.16
N ASN A 236 -20.09 6.91 11.45
CA ASN A 236 -20.14 5.46 11.22
C ASN A 236 -20.02 4.67 12.54
N ALA A 237 -19.15 5.12 13.45
CA ALA A 237 -19.01 4.50 14.75
C ALA A 237 -20.32 4.51 15.55
N ARG A 238 -21.01 5.66 15.59
CA ARG A 238 -22.30 5.78 16.28
C ARG A 238 -23.36 4.88 15.68
N LEU A 239 -23.42 4.79 14.34
CA LEU A 239 -24.33 3.90 13.65
C LEU A 239 -24.12 2.44 14.06
N ILE A 240 -22.88 1.95 14.00
CA ILE A 240 -22.54 0.56 14.35
C ILE A 240 -22.87 0.29 15.83
N ASP A 241 -22.35 1.12 16.73
CA ASP A 241 -22.46 0.90 18.18
C ASP A 241 -23.89 0.97 18.71
N MET A 242 -24.79 1.67 18.03
CA MET A 242 -26.20 1.71 18.43
C MET A 242 -26.92 0.37 18.26
N HIS A 243 -26.40 -0.57 17.46
CA HIS A 243 -26.98 -1.90 17.31
C HIS A 243 -26.71 -2.84 18.51
N PHE A 244 -25.86 -2.41 19.46
CA PHE A 244 -25.41 -3.22 20.59
C PHE A 244 -25.75 -2.55 21.93
N ASN A 245 -26.34 -3.29 22.85
CA ASN A 245 -26.72 -2.77 24.17
C ASN A 245 -25.50 -2.32 25.00
N SER A 246 -24.35 -2.96 24.81
CA SER A 246 -23.10 -2.64 25.52
C SER A 246 -22.57 -1.23 25.26
N THR A 247 -22.97 -0.63 24.15
CA THR A 247 -22.58 0.72 23.70
C THR A 247 -23.78 1.65 23.50
N ASN A 248 -24.99 1.18 23.83
CA ASN A 248 -26.24 1.93 23.78
C ASN A 248 -27.12 1.64 25.02
N PRO A 249 -26.68 2.03 26.22
CA PRO A 249 -27.38 1.70 27.47
C PRO A 249 -28.77 2.35 27.58
N GLU A 250 -28.99 3.45 26.87
CA GLU A 250 -30.29 4.14 26.82
C GLU A 250 -31.30 3.45 25.88
N ASN A 251 -30.89 2.41 25.14
CA ASN A 251 -31.72 1.64 24.22
C ASN A 251 -32.43 2.52 23.17
N LYS A 252 -31.76 3.61 22.75
CA LYS A 252 -32.26 4.51 21.70
C LYS A 252 -32.24 3.77 20.37
N LYS A 253 -33.33 3.85 19.61
CA LYS A 253 -33.45 3.18 18.30
C LYS A 253 -33.33 4.12 17.12
N LYS A 254 -33.50 5.43 17.33
CA LYS A 254 -33.46 6.44 16.28
C LYS A 254 -32.13 7.16 16.30
N LEU A 255 -31.44 7.15 15.17
CA LEU A 255 -30.20 7.90 14.94
C LEU A 255 -30.44 8.93 13.85
N VAL A 256 -30.09 10.18 14.14
CA VAL A 256 -30.20 11.30 13.23
C VAL A 256 -28.80 11.87 13.00
N LEU A 257 -28.31 11.75 11.77
CA LEU A 257 -27.01 12.26 11.37
C LEU A 257 -27.20 13.50 10.49
N ASP A 258 -26.75 14.65 10.98
CA ASP A 258 -26.83 15.91 10.25
C ASP A 258 -25.51 16.16 9.50
N ILE A 259 -25.60 16.08 8.17
CA ILE A 259 -24.48 16.23 7.23
C ILE A 259 -24.39 17.62 6.61
N SER A 260 -25.15 18.59 7.12
CA SER A 260 -25.29 19.92 6.50
C SER A 260 -23.97 20.67 6.37
N ASP A 261 -23.03 20.42 7.29
CA ASP A 261 -21.74 21.10 7.33
C ASP A 261 -20.69 20.45 6.40
N ILE A 262 -20.95 19.26 5.85
CA ILE A 262 -19.98 18.55 4.99
C ILE A 262 -19.79 19.31 3.68
N ARG A 263 -18.52 19.57 3.32
CA ARG A 263 -18.15 20.31 2.10
C ARG A 263 -18.68 19.63 0.83
N PRO A 264 -19.01 20.39 -0.23
CA PRO A 264 -19.54 19.84 -1.47
C PRO A 264 -18.49 19.15 -2.33
N TYR A 265 -18.97 18.41 -3.33
CA TYR A 265 -18.15 17.86 -4.40
C TYR A 265 -17.29 18.96 -5.06
N GLY A 266 -16.02 18.67 -5.34
CA GLY A 266 -15.07 19.61 -5.95
C GLY A 266 -14.40 20.58 -4.96
N ALA A 267 -14.77 20.58 -3.67
CA ALA A 267 -14.09 21.39 -2.66
C ALA A 267 -12.66 20.89 -2.41
N LYS A 268 -11.73 21.76 -2.00
CA LYS A 268 -10.33 21.35 -1.74
C LYS A 268 -10.22 20.42 -0.52
N ILE A 269 -9.31 19.46 -0.60
CA ILE A 269 -8.86 18.63 0.54
C ILE A 269 -7.44 19.05 0.91
N HIS A 270 -7.17 19.31 2.20
CA HIS A 270 -5.82 19.63 2.66
C HIS A 270 -5.00 18.35 2.89
N GLY A 271 -3.75 18.33 2.40
CA GLY A 271 -2.83 17.19 2.53
C GLY A 271 -2.80 16.24 1.33
N PHE A 272 -3.85 16.26 0.53
CA PHE A 272 -4.00 15.46 -0.69
C PHE A 272 -4.09 16.37 -1.92
N GLY A 273 -3.78 15.82 -3.10
CA GLY A 273 -3.74 16.61 -4.35
C GLY A 273 -5.11 16.83 -5.02
N GLY A 274 -6.16 16.15 -4.56
CA GLY A 274 -7.48 16.14 -5.22
C GLY A 274 -8.57 16.89 -4.45
N THR A 275 -9.82 16.69 -4.87
CA THR A 275 -11.02 17.36 -4.37
C THR A 275 -11.90 16.43 -3.54
N ALA A 276 -12.80 17.01 -2.75
CA ALA A 276 -13.81 16.31 -1.97
C ALA A 276 -14.87 15.69 -2.87
N SER A 277 -15.39 14.54 -2.43
CA SER A 277 -16.51 13.83 -3.07
C SER A 277 -17.88 14.45 -2.77
N GLY A 278 -17.98 15.37 -1.81
CA GLY A 278 -19.25 15.72 -1.21
C GLY A 278 -19.74 14.66 -0.21
N PRO A 279 -20.87 14.88 0.48
CA PRO A 279 -21.42 13.92 1.43
C PRO A 279 -22.06 12.69 0.78
N MET A 280 -22.31 12.71 -0.53
CA MET A 280 -23.09 11.68 -1.23
C MET A 280 -22.59 10.25 -0.98
N PRO A 281 -21.28 9.93 -1.10
CA PRO A 281 -20.81 8.58 -0.83
C PRO A 281 -21.00 8.15 0.63
N LEU A 282 -20.89 9.10 1.58
CA LEU A 282 -21.11 8.82 2.99
C LEU A 282 -22.58 8.46 3.26
N ILE A 283 -23.53 9.10 2.57
CA ILE A 283 -24.96 8.80 2.68
C ILE A 283 -25.23 7.36 2.26
N GLU A 284 -24.77 6.96 1.07
CA GLU A 284 -24.92 5.58 0.58
C GLU A 284 -24.32 4.58 1.56
N MET A 285 -23.08 4.82 2.01
CA MET A 285 -22.37 3.95 2.95
C MET A 285 -23.17 3.71 4.22
N LEU A 286 -23.67 4.78 4.84
CA LEU A 286 -24.37 4.70 6.12
C LEU A 286 -25.69 3.95 5.98
N PHE A 287 -26.43 4.16 4.88
CA PHE A 287 -27.64 3.39 4.62
C PHE A 287 -27.36 1.91 4.35
N ASP A 288 -26.36 1.60 3.52
CA ASP A 288 -26.01 0.22 3.17
C ASP A 288 -25.49 -0.56 4.41
N ILE A 289 -24.63 0.06 5.21
CA ILE A 289 -24.16 -0.52 6.48
C ILE A 289 -25.34 -0.74 7.44
N ASN A 290 -26.22 0.27 7.59
CA ASN A 290 -27.40 0.13 8.45
C ASN A 290 -28.31 -1.01 7.99
N GLN A 291 -28.46 -1.21 6.68
CA GLN A 291 -29.23 -2.32 6.13
C GLN A 291 -28.62 -3.67 6.53
N ILE A 292 -27.31 -3.87 6.34
CA ILE A 292 -26.62 -5.12 6.71
C ILE A 292 -26.82 -5.41 8.21
N LEU A 293 -26.62 -4.41 9.06
CA LEU A 293 -26.78 -4.57 10.51
C LEU A 293 -28.25 -4.85 10.89
N ASN A 294 -29.20 -4.13 10.30
CA ASN A 294 -30.63 -4.34 10.59
C ASN A 294 -31.14 -5.71 10.13
N GLU A 295 -30.66 -6.24 9.01
CA GLU A 295 -30.98 -7.58 8.53
C GLU A 295 -30.46 -8.68 9.48
N ARG A 296 -29.40 -8.39 10.23
CA ARG A 296 -28.82 -9.26 11.26
C ARG A 296 -29.33 -8.99 12.67
N ALA A 297 -30.32 -8.13 12.87
CA ALA A 297 -30.89 -7.89 14.19
C ALA A 297 -31.40 -9.19 14.84
N GLY A 298 -30.96 -9.45 16.07
CA GLY A 298 -31.19 -10.69 16.81
C GLY A 298 -30.21 -11.83 16.49
N GLN A 299 -29.32 -11.66 15.52
CA GLN A 299 -28.33 -12.64 15.07
C GLN A 299 -26.89 -12.11 15.27
N LYS A 300 -25.88 -12.95 15.02
CA LYS A 300 -24.48 -12.51 14.92
C LYS A 300 -24.15 -12.10 13.48
N LEU A 301 -23.14 -11.24 13.33
CA LEU A 301 -22.51 -11.01 12.02
C LEU A 301 -21.75 -12.25 11.56
N THR A 302 -21.72 -12.46 10.25
CA THR A 302 -20.84 -13.42 9.58
C THR A 302 -19.57 -12.74 9.07
N ALA A 303 -18.58 -13.53 8.65
CA ALA A 303 -17.38 -13.01 7.97
C ALA A 303 -17.73 -12.20 6.71
N VAL A 304 -18.77 -12.63 5.98
CA VAL A 304 -19.29 -11.93 4.79
C VAL A 304 -19.87 -10.58 5.17
N ASP A 305 -20.70 -10.49 6.21
CA ASP A 305 -21.30 -9.21 6.63
C ASP A 305 -20.22 -8.22 7.09
N ALA A 306 -19.25 -8.69 7.90
CA ALA A 306 -18.14 -7.87 8.36
C ALA A 306 -17.25 -7.38 7.21
N THR A 307 -17.01 -8.24 6.22
CA THR A 307 -16.26 -7.89 5.00
C THR A 307 -17.04 -6.91 4.14
N ASP A 308 -18.36 -7.09 3.98
CA ASP A 308 -19.22 -6.16 3.23
C ASP A 308 -19.21 -4.76 3.88
N ILE A 309 -19.24 -4.65 5.22
CA ILE A 309 -19.10 -3.36 5.93
C ILE A 309 -17.76 -2.68 5.63
N CYS A 310 -16.64 -3.42 5.70
CA CYS A 310 -15.32 -2.87 5.38
C CYS A 310 -15.27 -2.41 3.91
N ASN A 311 -15.75 -3.24 2.99
CA ASN A 311 -15.80 -2.92 1.56
C ASN A 311 -16.65 -1.66 1.26
N LEU A 312 -17.76 -1.46 1.97
CA LEU A 312 -18.57 -0.24 1.84
C LEU A 312 -17.82 0.99 2.33
N ILE A 313 -17.02 0.87 3.40
CA ILE A 313 -16.12 1.92 3.84
C ILE A 313 -15.07 2.22 2.76
N GLY A 314 -14.41 1.19 2.22
CA GLY A 314 -13.46 1.32 1.11
C GLY A 314 -14.06 2.03 -0.12
N LYS A 315 -15.23 1.57 -0.59
CA LYS A 315 -16.02 2.20 -1.68
C LYS A 315 -16.20 3.70 -1.45
N THR A 316 -16.54 4.07 -0.22
CA THR A 316 -16.83 5.46 0.17
C THR A 316 -15.59 6.34 0.10
N VAL A 317 -14.45 5.82 0.53
CA VAL A 317 -13.17 6.52 0.46
C VAL A 317 -12.70 6.69 -0.99
N VAL A 318 -12.89 5.66 -1.84
CA VAL A 318 -12.51 5.69 -3.27
C VAL A 318 -13.26 6.78 -4.03
N ALA A 319 -14.54 7.00 -3.71
CA ALA A 319 -15.35 8.04 -4.37
C ALA A 319 -14.80 9.47 -4.22
N GLY A 320 -13.85 9.68 -3.28
CA GLY A 320 -13.05 10.91 -3.17
C GLY A 320 -12.04 11.12 -4.32
N ASN A 321 -11.85 10.15 -5.21
CA ASN A 321 -11.01 10.18 -6.42
C ASN A 321 -9.52 10.58 -6.25
N VAL A 322 -9.02 10.75 -5.01
CA VAL A 322 -7.62 11.19 -4.83
C VAL A 322 -6.62 10.02 -4.76
N ARG A 323 -7.05 8.85 -4.24
CA ARG A 323 -6.32 7.58 -4.23
C ARG A 323 -7.32 6.43 -4.07
N ARG A 324 -7.15 5.32 -4.79
CA ARG A 324 -7.91 4.09 -4.47
C ARG A 324 -7.54 3.61 -3.05
N SER A 325 -8.53 3.29 -2.22
CA SER A 325 -8.31 2.50 -1.01
C SER A 325 -7.80 1.12 -1.43
N ALA A 326 -6.83 0.58 -0.69
CA ALA A 326 -6.38 -0.78 -0.89
C ALA A 326 -6.72 -1.58 0.36
N GLU A 327 -7.60 -2.56 0.23
CA GLU A 327 -7.98 -3.45 1.31
C GLU A 327 -7.57 -4.89 1.00
N LEU A 328 -7.22 -5.62 2.06
CA LEU A 328 -7.13 -7.07 2.03
C LEU A 328 -8.03 -7.65 3.11
N ALA A 329 -8.98 -8.49 2.72
CA ALA A 329 -9.81 -9.22 3.65
C ALA A 329 -9.20 -10.61 3.90
N LEU A 330 -8.86 -10.94 5.13
CA LEU A 330 -8.29 -12.24 5.53
C LEU A 330 -9.35 -13.06 6.28
N GLY A 331 -9.86 -14.12 5.66
CA GLY A 331 -10.86 -15.02 6.25
C GLY A 331 -10.34 -16.42 6.56
N SER A 332 -11.16 -17.25 7.20
CA SER A 332 -10.82 -18.65 7.47
C SER A 332 -10.79 -19.48 6.18
N SER A 333 -9.83 -20.40 6.05
CA SER A 333 -9.67 -21.26 4.87
C SER A 333 -10.79 -22.29 4.65
N ASN A 334 -11.64 -22.52 5.65
CA ASN A 334 -12.80 -23.40 5.58
C ASN A 334 -14.15 -22.64 5.45
N ASN A 335 -14.13 -21.31 5.37
CA ASN A 335 -15.35 -20.50 5.27
C ASN A 335 -15.73 -20.28 3.80
N GLN A 336 -16.55 -21.19 3.26
CA GLN A 336 -16.94 -21.18 1.84
C GLN A 336 -17.69 -19.90 1.44
N ASP A 337 -18.53 -19.37 2.33
CA ASP A 337 -19.28 -18.14 2.09
C ASP A 337 -18.34 -16.94 1.88
N PHE A 338 -17.27 -16.85 2.68
CA PHE A 338 -16.22 -15.84 2.52
C PHE A 338 -15.42 -16.05 1.22
N ILE A 339 -14.95 -17.27 0.96
CA ILE A 339 -14.14 -17.60 -0.24
C ILE A 339 -14.89 -17.23 -1.52
N THR A 340 -16.18 -17.55 -1.57
CA THR A 340 -17.00 -17.36 -2.78
C THR A 340 -17.72 -16.03 -2.85
N MET A 341 -17.59 -15.14 -1.85
CA MET A 341 -18.39 -13.92 -1.78
C MET A 341 -18.24 -13.01 -3.01
N LYS A 342 -17.06 -12.98 -3.65
CA LYS A 342 -16.82 -12.18 -4.86
C LYS A 342 -17.44 -12.79 -6.13
N GLN A 343 -18.05 -13.96 -6.06
CA GLN A 343 -18.75 -14.60 -7.18
C GLN A 343 -20.17 -14.03 -7.39
N ASP A 344 -20.75 -13.37 -6.38
CA ASP A 344 -21.99 -12.59 -6.54
C ASP A 344 -21.69 -11.32 -7.35
N LYS A 345 -21.95 -11.35 -8.66
CA LYS A 345 -21.70 -10.23 -9.56
C LYS A 345 -22.40 -8.94 -9.14
N LYS A 346 -23.59 -9.02 -8.56
CA LYS A 346 -24.35 -7.82 -8.16
C LYS A 346 -23.64 -7.13 -7.00
N LYS A 347 -23.26 -7.87 -5.95
CA LYS A 347 -22.52 -7.32 -4.82
C LYS A 347 -21.07 -6.99 -5.18
N LEU A 348 -20.45 -7.75 -6.07
CA LEU A 348 -19.12 -7.47 -6.62
C LEU A 348 -19.08 -6.09 -7.24
N TYR A 349 -19.95 -5.81 -8.22
CA TYR A 349 -19.97 -4.50 -8.87
C TYR A 349 -20.39 -3.36 -7.93
N HIS A 350 -21.17 -3.66 -6.90
CA HIS A 350 -21.58 -2.65 -5.94
C HIS A 350 -20.45 -2.25 -4.98
N HIS A 351 -19.81 -3.20 -4.30
CA HIS A 351 -18.84 -2.90 -3.23
C HIS A 351 -17.76 -3.96 -3.01
N ARG A 352 -17.98 -5.26 -3.27
CA ARG A 352 -16.99 -6.31 -2.95
C ARG A 352 -15.72 -6.29 -3.82
N TRP A 353 -15.62 -5.35 -4.75
CA TRP A 353 -14.38 -5.05 -5.47
C TRP A 353 -13.36 -4.32 -4.59
N ALA A 354 -13.76 -3.72 -3.46
CA ALA A 354 -12.89 -2.84 -2.67
C ALA A 354 -11.76 -3.59 -1.94
N SER A 355 -11.90 -4.90 -1.71
CA SER A 355 -10.86 -5.76 -1.14
C SER A 355 -10.42 -6.89 -2.06
N ASN A 356 -9.13 -7.25 -1.98
CA ASN A 356 -8.65 -8.56 -2.39
C ASN A 356 -8.75 -9.52 -1.20
N ASN A 357 -9.27 -10.71 -1.42
CA ASN A 357 -9.57 -11.67 -0.37
C ASN A 357 -8.44 -12.69 -0.28
N SER A 358 -8.06 -13.05 0.94
CA SER A 358 -7.10 -14.10 1.20
C SER A 358 -7.62 -15.00 2.31
N VAL A 359 -7.15 -16.25 2.33
CA VAL A 359 -7.46 -17.20 3.40
C VAL A 359 -6.26 -17.42 4.30
N ALA A 360 -6.53 -17.47 5.61
CA ALA A 360 -5.55 -17.83 6.61
C ALA A 360 -5.39 -19.36 6.66
N ILE A 361 -4.15 -19.84 6.59
CA ILE A 361 -3.80 -21.26 6.72
C ILE A 361 -2.70 -21.47 7.77
N ASN A 362 -2.48 -22.75 8.08
CA ASN A 362 -1.27 -23.26 8.74
C ASN A 362 -0.61 -24.29 7.83
N SER A 363 0.53 -24.83 8.24
CA SER A 363 1.29 -25.79 7.43
C SER A 363 0.65 -27.18 7.37
N GLU A 364 -0.23 -27.50 8.32
CA GLU A 364 -1.04 -28.74 8.31
C GLU A 364 -2.22 -28.68 7.32
N PHE A 365 -2.53 -27.51 6.77
CA PHE A 365 -3.59 -27.37 5.77
C PHE A 365 -3.21 -28.09 4.48
N ASP A 366 -4.06 -29.03 4.06
CA ASP A 366 -3.83 -29.91 2.91
C ASP A 366 -4.87 -29.77 1.78
N ASN A 367 -6.02 -29.15 2.06
CA ASN A 367 -7.13 -29.01 1.12
C ASN A 367 -6.99 -27.80 0.18
N TYR A 368 -5.91 -27.75 -0.60
CA TYR A 368 -5.63 -26.63 -1.52
C TYR A 368 -6.50 -26.62 -2.80
N GLN A 369 -7.14 -27.72 -3.17
CA GLN A 369 -7.87 -27.81 -4.44
C GLN A 369 -9.00 -26.77 -4.58
N PRO A 370 -9.87 -26.54 -3.58
CA PRO A 370 -10.92 -25.52 -3.70
C PRO A 370 -10.37 -24.09 -3.81
N ILE A 371 -9.21 -23.83 -3.19
CA ILE A 371 -8.51 -22.54 -3.33
C ILE A 371 -8.03 -22.38 -4.76
N ALA A 372 -7.36 -23.42 -5.31
CA ALA A 372 -6.91 -23.42 -6.69
C ALA A 372 -8.09 -23.22 -7.67
N ASP A 373 -9.19 -23.94 -7.48
CA ASP A 373 -10.38 -23.81 -8.32
C ASP A 373 -10.96 -22.39 -8.29
N SER A 374 -10.97 -21.73 -7.13
CA SER A 374 -11.41 -20.33 -7.01
C SER A 374 -10.43 -19.36 -7.71
N ILE A 375 -9.12 -19.56 -7.54
CA ILE A 375 -8.07 -18.75 -8.19
C ILE A 375 -8.24 -18.77 -9.72
N LEU A 376 -8.64 -19.91 -10.31
CA LEU A 376 -8.89 -20.00 -11.74
C LEU A 376 -10.02 -19.08 -12.23
N HIS A 377 -10.98 -18.73 -11.37
CA HIS A 377 -12.12 -17.88 -11.76
C HIS A 377 -11.74 -16.40 -11.81
N ASN A 378 -10.93 -15.91 -10.88
CA ASN A 378 -10.68 -14.47 -10.72
C ASN A 378 -9.34 -14.09 -10.05
N GLY A 379 -8.44 -15.04 -9.78
CA GLY A 379 -7.18 -14.81 -9.05
C GLY A 379 -7.31 -14.83 -7.52
N GLU A 380 -8.50 -15.12 -6.99
CA GLU A 380 -8.79 -15.04 -5.55
C GLU A 380 -9.30 -16.40 -5.02
N PRO A 381 -9.03 -16.77 -3.77
CA PRO A 381 -8.34 -15.98 -2.76
C PRO A 381 -6.81 -16.13 -2.82
N GLY A 382 -6.09 -15.12 -2.33
CA GLY A 382 -4.70 -15.28 -1.90
C GLY A 382 -4.58 -16.19 -0.67
N VAL A 383 -3.36 -16.54 -0.30
CA VAL A 383 -3.08 -17.43 0.84
C VAL A 383 -2.11 -16.75 1.79
N VAL A 384 -2.41 -16.78 3.09
CA VAL A 384 -1.54 -16.26 4.16
C VAL A 384 -1.34 -17.34 5.22
N ASN A 385 -0.10 -17.80 5.39
CA ASN A 385 0.28 -18.75 6.44
C ASN A 385 0.66 -18.00 7.73
N LEU A 386 -0.29 -17.94 8.66
CA LEU A 386 -0.11 -17.25 9.94
C LEU A 386 0.83 -18.01 10.88
N GLU A 387 0.90 -19.34 10.78
CA GLU A 387 1.81 -20.16 11.56
C GLU A 387 3.26 -19.82 11.22
N LEU A 388 3.62 -19.81 9.93
CA LEU A 388 4.96 -19.43 9.50
C LEU A 388 5.28 -17.98 9.86
N SER A 389 4.31 -17.08 9.70
CA SER A 389 4.51 -15.66 10.01
C SER A 389 4.83 -15.43 11.49
N ARG A 390 4.20 -16.17 12.40
CA ARG A 390 4.39 -16.06 13.87
C ARG A 390 5.67 -16.73 14.38
N ASN A 391 6.13 -17.77 13.70
CA ASN A 391 7.17 -18.67 14.23
C ASN A 391 8.49 -18.66 13.46
N TYR A 392 8.64 -17.80 12.44
CA TYR A 392 9.88 -17.68 11.67
C TYR A 392 10.27 -16.22 11.42
N GLY A 393 11.57 -15.95 11.52
CA GLY A 393 12.25 -14.88 10.79
C GLY A 393 12.39 -15.27 9.32
N ARG A 394 13.62 -15.39 8.82
CA ARG A 394 13.89 -16.04 7.53
C ARG A 394 13.76 -17.55 7.67
N ILE A 395 13.34 -18.27 6.64
CA ILE A 395 13.18 -19.74 6.75
C ILE A 395 14.52 -20.44 7.04
N LYS A 396 15.65 -19.92 6.52
CA LYS A 396 17.00 -20.45 6.83
C LYS A 396 17.35 -20.38 8.32
N ASP A 397 16.81 -19.41 9.05
CA ASP A 397 17.11 -19.22 10.48
C ASP A 397 16.36 -20.23 11.37
N GLY A 398 15.50 -21.07 10.77
CA GLY A 398 14.82 -22.18 11.44
C GLY A 398 13.61 -21.75 12.28
N TYR A 399 12.95 -22.74 12.89
CA TYR A 399 11.78 -22.50 13.73
C TYR A 399 12.16 -21.73 14.99
N GLN A 400 11.49 -20.61 15.23
CA GLN A 400 11.70 -19.72 16.36
C GLN A 400 10.34 -19.43 17.01
N ALA A 401 9.93 -20.30 17.94
CA ALA A 401 8.62 -20.29 18.58
C ALA A 401 8.19 -18.87 19.00
N GLY A 402 7.10 -18.37 18.40
CA GLY A 402 6.52 -17.07 18.75
C GLY A 402 7.43 -15.86 18.56
N ILE A 403 8.48 -15.93 17.71
CA ILE A 403 9.37 -14.79 17.42
C ILE A 403 8.59 -13.55 16.95
N ASP A 404 7.44 -13.77 16.31
CA ASP A 404 6.50 -12.73 15.88
C ASP A 404 5.06 -13.10 16.30
N GLY A 405 4.92 -13.62 17.53
CA GLY A 405 3.71 -14.31 17.99
C GLY A 405 2.42 -13.47 18.02
N GLU A 406 2.52 -12.15 17.94
CA GLU A 406 1.37 -11.23 17.87
C GLU A 406 0.86 -10.98 16.44
N VAL A 407 1.47 -11.59 15.42
CA VAL A 407 0.99 -11.47 14.04
C VAL A 407 -0.43 -12.02 13.92
N GLU A 408 -1.29 -11.27 13.28
CA GLU A 408 -2.69 -11.62 13.06
C GLU A 408 -3.10 -11.53 11.58
N GLY A 409 -2.24 -10.96 10.74
CA GLY A 409 -2.42 -10.91 9.30
C GLY A 409 -1.29 -10.15 8.62
N THR A 410 -1.63 -9.46 7.54
CA THR A 410 -0.68 -8.74 6.69
C THR A 410 -1.32 -7.47 6.13
N ASN A 411 -0.51 -6.57 5.60
CA ASN A 411 -1.00 -5.41 4.86
C ASN A 411 -1.54 -5.82 3.47
N PRO A 412 -2.19 -4.92 2.70
CA PRO A 412 -2.85 -5.31 1.45
C PRO A 412 -1.97 -5.96 0.38
N CYS A 413 -0.67 -5.65 0.36
CA CYS A 413 0.26 -6.24 -0.59
C CYS A 413 0.86 -7.56 -0.10
N GLY A 414 0.68 -7.93 1.17
CA GLY A 414 1.14 -9.22 1.70
C GLY A 414 2.58 -9.26 2.22
N GLU A 415 3.39 -8.21 2.09
CA GLU A 415 4.83 -8.27 2.35
C GLU A 415 5.25 -8.16 3.82
N ILE A 416 4.38 -7.65 4.71
CA ILE A 416 4.67 -7.46 6.14
C ILE A 416 3.77 -8.34 7.01
N SER A 417 4.38 -9.16 7.86
CA SER A 417 3.68 -9.85 8.94
C SER A 417 3.31 -8.82 10.02
N LEU A 418 2.02 -8.59 10.25
CA LEU A 418 1.55 -7.50 11.12
C LEU A 418 0.68 -8.00 12.26
N ALA A 419 0.90 -7.40 13.43
CA ALA A 419 0.00 -7.46 14.56
C ALA A 419 -1.17 -6.47 14.42
N ASN A 420 -2.21 -6.63 15.24
CA ASN A 420 -3.38 -5.75 15.24
C ASN A 420 -2.99 -4.27 15.53
N GLY A 421 -3.35 -3.37 14.61
CA GLY A 421 -3.05 -1.94 14.67
C GLY A 421 -1.63 -1.56 14.22
N GLU A 422 -0.83 -2.52 13.76
CA GLU A 422 0.57 -2.29 13.36
C GLU A 422 0.67 -1.78 11.90
N PRO A 423 1.54 -0.78 11.62
CA PRO A 423 1.79 -0.32 10.25
C PRO A 423 2.92 -1.07 9.54
N CYS A 424 2.91 -1.03 8.22
CA CYS A 424 4.11 -1.25 7.41
C CYS A 424 5.06 -0.05 7.48
N ASN A 425 6.38 -0.29 7.42
CA ASN A 425 7.41 0.75 7.50
C ASN A 425 8.56 0.45 6.54
N LEU A 426 8.48 0.99 5.31
CA LEU A 426 9.27 0.50 4.18
C LEU A 426 10.30 1.49 3.68
N PHE A 427 11.44 0.96 3.24
CA PHE A 427 12.44 1.64 2.42
C PHE A 427 12.99 0.65 1.40
N GLU A 428 13.14 1.08 0.16
CA GLU A 428 13.38 0.21 -0.99
C GLU A 428 14.77 0.47 -1.54
N VAL A 429 15.61 -0.56 -1.60
CA VAL A 429 16.95 -0.50 -2.21
C VAL A 429 16.88 -1.19 -3.57
N PHE A 430 17.54 -0.59 -4.57
CA PHE A 430 17.70 -1.14 -5.92
C PHE A 430 19.16 -1.55 -6.11
N PRO A 431 19.56 -2.80 -5.77
CA PRO A 431 20.97 -3.17 -5.73
C PRO A 431 21.71 -2.96 -7.06
N PHE A 432 21.02 -3.23 -8.18
CA PHE A 432 21.54 -2.96 -9.53
C PHE A 432 21.95 -1.50 -9.73
N ILE A 433 21.09 -0.56 -9.34
CA ILE A 433 21.36 0.87 -9.46
C ILE A 433 22.39 1.31 -8.43
N ALA A 434 22.29 0.83 -7.19
CA ALA A 434 23.23 1.16 -6.14
C ALA A 434 24.67 0.82 -6.54
N GLN A 435 24.91 -0.38 -7.10
CA GLN A 435 26.24 -0.76 -7.61
C GLN A 435 26.68 0.12 -8.78
N LYS A 436 25.80 0.42 -9.74
CA LYS A 436 26.10 1.34 -10.85
C LYS A 436 26.46 2.75 -10.39
N GLN A 437 25.83 3.22 -9.31
CA GLN A 437 26.11 4.50 -8.66
C GLN A 437 27.33 4.44 -7.72
N GLY A 438 28.05 3.30 -7.67
CA GLY A 438 29.29 3.13 -6.91
C GLY A 438 29.10 2.91 -5.41
N TRP A 439 27.90 2.54 -4.96
CA TRP A 439 27.65 2.25 -3.55
C TRP A 439 28.13 0.85 -3.17
N ASP A 440 28.74 0.74 -1.99
CA ASP A 440 28.77 -0.53 -1.26
C ASP A 440 27.33 -0.87 -0.84
N LEU A 441 26.87 -2.06 -1.21
CA LEU A 441 25.49 -2.46 -0.95
C LEU A 441 25.21 -2.54 0.55
N LYS A 442 26.15 -3.03 1.37
CA LYS A 442 25.91 -3.13 2.81
C LYS A 442 25.67 -1.74 3.40
N GLU A 443 26.44 -0.74 3.00
CA GLU A 443 26.21 0.64 3.44
C GLU A 443 24.83 1.18 3.03
N ALA A 444 24.40 0.94 1.79
CA ALA A 444 23.06 1.34 1.34
C ALA A 444 21.94 0.70 2.19
N PHE A 445 22.06 -0.59 2.49
CA PHE A 445 21.11 -1.33 3.34
C PHE A 445 21.16 -0.89 4.81
N LYS A 446 22.33 -0.53 5.35
CA LYS A 446 22.45 0.06 6.70
C LYS A 446 21.75 1.41 6.81
N LEU A 447 21.91 2.27 5.81
CA LEU A 447 21.21 3.56 5.75
C LEU A 447 19.69 3.37 5.66
N ALA A 448 19.22 2.39 4.89
CA ALA A 448 17.81 2.02 4.82
C ALA A 448 17.24 1.57 6.18
N ALA A 449 18.00 0.76 6.93
CA ALA A 449 17.63 0.32 8.27
C ALA A 449 17.49 1.52 9.23
N ARG A 450 18.45 2.43 9.22
CA ARG A 450 18.41 3.63 10.08
C ARG A 450 17.29 4.60 9.69
N TYR A 451 17.03 4.79 8.39
CA TYR A 451 15.91 5.59 7.89
C TYR A 451 14.58 5.07 8.44
N THR A 452 14.31 3.77 8.25
CA THR A 452 13.06 3.14 8.68
C THR A 452 12.95 3.14 10.21
N LYS A 453 14.05 2.94 10.95
CA LYS A 453 14.03 3.01 12.41
C LYS A 453 13.53 4.36 12.93
N ARG A 454 14.01 5.47 12.33
CA ARG A 454 13.57 6.83 12.69
C ARG A 454 12.09 7.08 12.43
N VAL A 455 11.50 6.48 11.38
CA VAL A 455 10.05 6.59 11.10
C VAL A 455 9.21 6.11 12.28
N THR A 456 9.66 5.09 13.02
CA THR A 456 8.95 4.56 14.21
C THR A 456 8.82 5.56 15.36
N PHE A 457 9.55 6.69 15.32
CA PHE A 457 9.47 7.77 16.31
C PHE A 457 8.58 8.93 15.87
N SER A 458 7.92 8.80 14.71
CA SER A 458 6.90 9.75 14.27
C SER A 458 5.63 9.67 15.15
N PRO A 459 4.75 10.69 15.11
CA PRO A 459 3.49 10.66 15.84
C PRO A 459 2.53 9.60 15.27
N TYR A 460 1.82 8.89 16.15
CA TYR A 460 0.78 7.92 15.79
C TYR A 460 -0.51 8.21 16.56
N ASP A 461 -1.65 8.22 15.88
CA ASP A 461 -2.91 8.71 16.43
C ASP A 461 -3.60 7.67 17.34
N TRP A 462 -3.43 6.40 17.02
CA TRP A 462 -4.07 5.28 17.70
C TRP A 462 -3.20 4.72 18.82
N GLU A 463 -3.79 4.50 20.00
CA GLU A 463 -3.07 3.93 21.14
C GLU A 463 -2.57 2.51 20.84
N VAL A 464 -3.38 1.70 20.17
CA VAL A 464 -3.00 0.34 19.75
C VAL A 464 -1.74 0.37 18.88
N SER A 465 -1.68 1.30 17.92
CA SER A 465 -0.51 1.51 17.05
C SER A 465 0.71 1.97 17.85
N ARG A 466 0.56 2.98 18.73
CA ARG A 466 1.68 3.45 19.57
C ARG A 466 2.27 2.33 20.43
N LYS A 467 1.42 1.49 21.03
CA LYS A 467 1.86 0.38 21.89
C LYS A 467 2.62 -0.67 21.09
N ILE A 468 2.06 -1.12 19.97
CA ILE A 468 2.69 -2.18 19.17
C ILE A 468 3.97 -1.68 18.47
N ILE A 469 3.99 -0.43 17.97
CA ILE A 469 5.18 0.16 17.35
C ILE A 469 6.29 0.35 18.39
N ASN A 470 5.97 0.80 19.60
CA ASN A 470 6.98 0.93 20.65
C ASN A 470 7.58 -0.42 21.05
N LYS A 471 6.77 -1.47 21.08
CA LYS A 471 7.20 -2.84 21.38
C LYS A 471 8.09 -3.41 20.26
N ASN A 472 7.58 -3.41 19.03
CA ASN A 472 8.15 -4.15 17.91
C ASN A 472 9.21 -3.37 17.14
N ARG A 473 9.07 -2.03 17.07
CA ARG A 473 9.93 -1.14 16.27
C ARG A 473 10.17 -1.65 14.84
N ARG A 474 9.20 -2.37 14.27
CA ARG A 474 9.33 -3.11 13.01
C ARG A 474 9.82 -2.20 11.87
N ILE A 475 10.74 -2.74 11.08
CA ILE A 475 11.17 -2.14 9.81
C ILE A 475 11.02 -3.16 8.68
N GLY A 476 10.88 -2.65 7.46
CA GLY A 476 10.75 -3.46 6.25
C GLY A 476 11.66 -2.89 5.16
N VAL A 477 12.96 -3.17 5.26
CA VAL A 477 13.92 -2.85 4.21
C VAL A 477 13.67 -3.80 3.05
N SER A 478 13.13 -3.23 1.96
CA SER A 478 12.74 -3.96 0.77
C SER A 478 13.86 -3.98 -0.25
N MET A 479 13.96 -5.08 -0.99
CA MET A 479 14.82 -5.21 -2.16
C MET A 479 13.94 -5.27 -3.41
N SER A 480 14.31 -4.50 -4.43
CA SER A 480 13.56 -4.35 -5.69
C SER A 480 14.53 -4.25 -6.86
N GLY A 481 14.06 -4.43 -8.09
CA GLY A 481 14.95 -4.63 -9.24
C GLY A 481 15.72 -5.97 -9.13
N ILE A 482 15.15 -6.98 -8.46
CA ILE A 482 15.88 -8.21 -8.11
C ILE A 482 16.29 -8.99 -9.36
N GLN A 483 15.39 -9.09 -10.35
CA GLN A 483 15.69 -9.84 -11.57
C GLN A 483 16.78 -9.16 -12.38
N ASP A 484 16.74 -7.83 -12.48
CA ASP A 484 17.76 -7.01 -13.14
C ASP A 484 19.11 -7.17 -12.45
N TRP A 485 19.12 -7.07 -11.13
CA TRP A 485 20.32 -7.17 -10.31
C TRP A 485 20.96 -8.54 -10.41
N ILE A 486 20.19 -9.60 -10.22
CA ILE A 486 20.70 -10.97 -10.24
C ILE A 486 21.27 -11.29 -11.61
N LEU A 487 20.51 -11.00 -12.68
CA LEU A 487 20.94 -11.30 -14.02
C LEU A 487 22.17 -10.47 -14.44
N SER A 488 22.25 -9.20 -14.03
CA SER A 488 23.40 -8.35 -14.34
C SER A 488 24.66 -8.71 -13.54
N THR A 489 24.51 -9.17 -12.30
CA THR A 489 25.65 -9.39 -11.39
C THR A 489 26.20 -10.80 -11.53
N PHE A 490 25.33 -11.79 -11.65
CA PHE A 490 25.70 -13.22 -11.64
C PHE A 490 25.61 -13.86 -13.03
N GLY A 491 24.90 -13.24 -13.99
CA GLY A 491 24.81 -13.70 -15.37
C GLY A 491 23.67 -14.70 -15.65
N HIS A 492 23.00 -15.20 -14.62
CA HIS A 492 21.86 -16.14 -14.71
C HIS A 492 20.81 -15.84 -13.64
N ARG A 493 19.64 -16.48 -13.75
CA ARG A 493 18.54 -16.36 -12.78
C ARG A 493 18.85 -17.14 -11.50
N VAL A 494 18.16 -16.82 -10.41
CA VAL A 494 18.44 -17.44 -9.10
C VAL A 494 18.19 -18.95 -9.07
N VAL A 495 17.23 -19.44 -9.84
CA VAL A 495 16.95 -20.87 -10.01
C VAL A 495 17.80 -21.40 -11.16
N THR A 496 18.80 -22.22 -10.85
CA THR A 496 19.71 -22.81 -11.86
C THR A 496 19.22 -24.15 -12.40
N GLY A 497 18.17 -24.71 -11.79
CA GLY A 497 17.54 -25.95 -12.22
C GLY A 497 16.62 -26.53 -11.15
N PHE A 498 16.10 -27.73 -11.40
CA PHE A 498 15.29 -28.50 -10.44
C PHE A 498 15.83 -29.92 -10.35
N LYS A 499 15.84 -30.48 -9.14
CA LYS A 499 16.17 -31.89 -8.89
C LYS A 499 14.93 -32.61 -8.37
N THR A 500 14.86 -33.90 -8.64
CA THR A 500 13.83 -34.76 -8.03
C THR A 500 14.10 -34.90 -6.53
N ALA A 501 13.06 -34.69 -5.73
CA ALA A 501 13.07 -34.92 -4.28
C ALA A 501 11.72 -35.52 -3.85
N THR A 502 11.55 -35.74 -2.55
CA THR A 502 10.28 -36.20 -1.97
C THR A 502 9.80 -35.23 -0.92
N ASP A 503 8.50 -34.95 -0.92
CA ASP A 503 7.84 -34.24 0.16
C ASP A 503 8.07 -34.96 1.49
N SER A 504 8.48 -34.21 2.52
CA SER A 504 8.95 -34.80 3.79
C SER A 504 7.86 -35.50 4.58
N GLU A 505 6.58 -35.20 4.33
CA GLU A 505 5.45 -35.78 5.08
C GLU A 505 4.67 -36.80 4.26
N THR A 506 4.37 -36.45 3.00
CA THR A 506 3.55 -37.28 2.13
C THR A 506 4.35 -38.32 1.34
N GLY A 507 5.68 -38.15 1.26
CA GLY A 507 6.57 -39.00 0.47
C GLY A 507 6.37 -38.89 -1.05
N LYS A 508 5.49 -37.99 -1.52
CA LYS A 508 5.24 -37.76 -2.95
C LYS A 508 6.47 -37.14 -3.61
N GLU A 509 6.72 -37.51 -4.86
CA GLU A 509 7.78 -36.89 -5.66
C GLU A 509 7.47 -35.39 -5.87
N ILE A 510 8.46 -34.54 -5.63
CA ILE A 510 8.41 -33.09 -5.89
C ILE A 510 9.63 -32.65 -6.70
N LYS A 511 9.56 -31.46 -7.30
CA LYS A 511 10.70 -30.83 -7.98
C LYS A 511 11.27 -29.75 -7.08
N ASP A 512 12.40 -30.05 -6.45
CA ASP A 512 13.10 -29.14 -5.54
C ASP A 512 14.02 -28.20 -6.34
N PRO A 513 13.90 -26.88 -6.20
CA PRO A 513 14.76 -25.94 -6.92
C PRO A 513 16.22 -26.01 -6.44
N VAL A 514 17.14 -25.83 -7.39
CA VAL A 514 18.56 -25.62 -7.13
C VAL A 514 18.85 -24.13 -7.28
N TYR A 515 19.36 -23.52 -6.21
CA TYR A 515 19.71 -22.10 -6.19
C TYR A 515 21.22 -21.90 -6.28
N ASP A 516 21.63 -20.76 -6.80
CA ASP A 516 23.03 -20.35 -6.84
C ASP A 516 23.59 -20.05 -5.42
N PRO A 517 24.67 -20.74 -4.98
CA PRO A 517 25.26 -20.52 -3.66
C PRO A 517 25.88 -19.13 -3.44
N GLU A 518 26.36 -18.47 -4.49
CA GLU A 518 26.93 -17.12 -4.42
C GLU A 518 25.82 -16.09 -4.20
N ILE A 519 24.67 -16.25 -4.86
CA ILE A 519 23.50 -15.40 -4.63
C ILE A 519 22.99 -15.59 -3.20
N ILE A 520 22.90 -16.84 -2.71
CA ILE A 520 22.55 -17.14 -1.30
C ILE A 520 23.47 -16.36 -0.34
N LYS A 521 24.79 -16.50 -0.50
CA LYS A 521 25.78 -15.84 0.35
C LYS A 521 25.65 -14.32 0.29
N THR A 522 25.36 -13.76 -0.87
CA THR A 522 25.23 -12.33 -1.08
C THR A 522 24.01 -11.77 -0.33
N VAL A 523 22.82 -12.32 -0.55
CA VAL A 523 21.61 -11.82 0.13
C VAL A 523 21.64 -12.05 1.64
N ASP A 524 22.25 -13.15 2.10
CA ASP A 524 22.47 -13.42 3.52
C ASP A 524 23.39 -12.36 4.16
N GLY A 525 24.46 -11.98 3.46
CA GLY A 525 25.36 -10.93 3.91
C GLY A 525 24.73 -9.53 3.94
N LEU A 526 23.77 -9.26 3.05
CA LEU A 526 23.00 -8.01 3.06
C LEU A 526 21.99 -7.99 4.21
N TYR A 527 21.32 -9.12 4.49
CA TYR A 527 20.40 -9.24 5.62
C TYR A 527 21.14 -8.96 6.94
N GLN A 528 22.32 -9.56 7.13
CA GLN A 528 23.10 -9.33 8.33
C GLN A 528 23.51 -7.86 8.49
N ALA A 529 23.80 -7.16 7.39
CA ALA A 529 24.11 -5.73 7.44
C ALA A 529 22.93 -4.89 7.94
N VAL A 530 21.69 -5.25 7.58
CA VAL A 530 20.47 -4.59 8.10
C VAL A 530 20.29 -4.85 9.60
N VAL A 531 20.42 -6.12 10.02
CA VAL A 531 20.28 -6.53 11.43
C VAL A 531 21.33 -5.85 12.31
N ASP A 532 22.59 -5.83 11.87
CA ASP A 532 23.68 -5.19 12.61
C ASP A 532 23.43 -3.68 12.76
N ALA A 533 23.01 -2.99 11.69
CA ALA A 533 22.67 -1.57 11.77
C ALA A 533 21.48 -1.27 12.68
N ASP A 534 20.44 -2.10 12.68
CA ASP A 534 19.32 -1.94 13.61
C ASP A 534 19.76 -2.14 15.05
N LYS A 535 20.58 -3.17 15.32
CA LYS A 535 21.08 -3.46 16.66
C LYS A 535 21.90 -2.30 17.21
N ASP A 536 22.88 -1.83 16.44
CA ASP A 536 23.74 -0.71 16.83
C ASP A 536 22.91 0.55 17.06
N TYR A 537 21.97 0.84 16.16
CA TYR A 537 21.17 2.05 16.28
C TYR A 537 20.12 1.97 17.40
N SER A 538 19.54 0.81 17.65
CA SER A 538 18.61 0.60 18.76
C SER A 538 19.28 0.81 20.11
N GLN A 539 20.53 0.36 20.25
CA GLN A 539 21.35 0.64 21.43
C GLN A 539 21.64 2.15 21.56
N GLU A 540 22.00 2.80 20.45
CA GLU A 540 22.27 4.25 20.40
C GLU A 540 21.02 5.10 20.73
N LEU A 541 19.83 4.67 20.32
CA LEU A 541 18.55 5.36 20.58
C LEU A 541 17.87 4.93 21.89
N ASN A 542 18.41 3.93 22.59
CA ASN A 542 17.81 3.31 23.77
C ASN A 542 16.35 2.86 23.54
N CYS A 543 16.13 2.08 22.47
CA CYS A 543 14.85 1.47 22.15
C CYS A 543 15.01 -0.03 21.87
N ASN A 544 13.88 -0.75 21.74
CA ASN A 544 13.91 -2.14 21.32
C ASN A 544 14.50 -2.27 19.91
N THR A 545 15.23 -3.36 19.68
CA THR A 545 15.57 -3.83 18.34
C THR A 545 14.30 -4.13 17.56
N SER A 546 14.37 -4.00 16.25
CA SER A 546 13.26 -4.28 15.36
C SER A 546 12.93 -5.77 15.44
N ILE A 547 11.65 -6.12 15.61
CA ILE A 547 11.19 -7.51 15.67
C ILE A 547 11.47 -8.26 14.37
N LYS A 548 11.39 -7.55 13.23
CA LYS A 548 11.70 -7.97 11.86
C LYS A 548 12.29 -6.79 11.08
N HIS A 549 13.01 -7.09 10.01
CA HIS A 549 13.93 -6.18 9.35
C HIS A 549 13.71 -6.02 7.84
N THR A 550 13.47 -7.12 7.14
CA THR A 550 13.57 -7.19 5.67
C THR A 550 12.27 -7.70 5.05
N THR A 551 12.04 -7.32 3.80
CA THR A 551 10.86 -7.70 3.02
C THR A 551 11.14 -7.65 1.52
N VAL A 552 10.16 -8.01 0.69
CA VAL A 552 10.16 -7.79 -0.75
C VAL A 552 8.77 -7.30 -1.16
N LYS A 553 8.72 -6.10 -1.73
CA LYS A 553 7.49 -5.46 -2.21
C LYS A 553 7.61 -5.19 -3.71
N PRO A 554 6.60 -5.55 -4.53
CA PRO A 554 6.51 -5.13 -5.92
C PRO A 554 6.00 -3.68 -6.00
N SER A 555 6.88 -2.71 -5.78
CA SER A 555 6.50 -1.30 -5.68
C SER A 555 6.31 -0.65 -7.06
N GLY A 556 5.20 -0.94 -7.72
CA GLY A 556 4.98 -0.59 -9.13
C GLY A 556 5.25 0.87 -9.53
N THR A 557 4.84 1.87 -8.74
CA THR A 557 5.11 3.28 -9.07
C THR A 557 6.55 3.70 -8.77
N VAL A 558 7.15 3.15 -7.70
CA VAL A 558 8.48 3.54 -7.24
C VAL A 558 9.56 2.90 -8.11
N ALA A 559 9.37 1.64 -8.52
CA ALA A 559 10.25 0.96 -9.47
C ALA A 559 10.26 1.64 -10.86
N LYS A 560 9.12 2.22 -11.30
CA LYS A 560 9.06 3.05 -12.53
C LYS A 560 9.96 4.29 -12.47
N LEU A 561 10.20 4.88 -11.30
CA LEU A 561 11.16 5.99 -11.16
C LEU A 561 12.55 5.55 -11.59
N ALA A 562 12.98 4.39 -11.09
CA ALA A 562 14.30 3.81 -11.28
C ALA A 562 14.46 3.07 -12.61
N GLY A 563 13.36 2.66 -13.27
CA GLY A 563 13.40 1.87 -14.49
C GLY A 563 13.83 0.42 -14.26
N VAL A 564 13.39 -0.19 -13.16
CA VAL A 564 13.79 -1.54 -12.75
C VAL A 564 12.59 -2.48 -12.58
N SER A 565 12.85 -3.78 -12.53
CA SER A 565 11.85 -4.82 -12.26
C SER A 565 11.17 -4.61 -10.90
N GLU A 566 9.87 -4.86 -10.81
CA GLU A 566 9.05 -4.56 -9.63
C GLU A 566 9.25 -5.63 -8.53
N GLY A 567 10.02 -5.32 -7.47
CA GLY A 567 10.31 -6.30 -6.42
C GLY A 567 11.06 -7.51 -6.99
N MET A 568 10.44 -8.70 -6.89
CA MET A 568 10.91 -9.94 -7.50
C MET A 568 10.23 -10.30 -8.82
N HIS A 569 9.31 -9.48 -9.32
CA HIS A 569 8.62 -9.78 -10.57
C HIS A 569 9.58 -9.76 -11.75
N PHE A 570 9.34 -10.68 -12.68
CA PHE A 570 9.94 -10.64 -14.00
C PHE A 570 9.33 -9.49 -14.81
N HIS A 571 10.11 -8.92 -15.73
CA HIS A 571 9.58 -7.96 -16.68
C HIS A 571 8.47 -8.58 -17.52
N TYR A 572 7.47 -7.78 -17.90
CA TYR A 572 6.37 -8.27 -18.73
C TYR A 572 6.84 -8.75 -20.11
N SER A 573 7.85 -8.08 -20.68
CA SER A 573 8.53 -8.43 -21.92
C SER A 573 9.93 -7.80 -21.90
N GLY A 574 10.87 -8.34 -22.69
CA GLY A 574 12.19 -7.74 -22.87
C GLY A 574 12.13 -6.37 -23.58
N TYR A 575 11.17 -6.22 -24.50
CA TYR A 575 10.90 -5.00 -25.24
C TYR A 575 9.40 -4.72 -25.22
N LEU A 576 9.01 -3.51 -24.86
CA LEU A 576 7.59 -3.13 -24.78
C LEU A 576 7.35 -1.66 -25.12
N ILE A 577 6.12 -1.37 -25.57
CA ILE A 577 5.53 -0.04 -25.44
C ILE A 577 4.74 -0.02 -24.14
N GLN A 578 5.05 0.94 -23.27
CA GLN A 578 4.22 1.25 -22.10
C GLN A 578 3.41 2.51 -22.38
N ARG A 579 2.09 2.42 -22.26
CA ARG A 579 1.19 3.56 -22.43
C ARG A 579 0.89 4.22 -21.10
N ILE A 580 0.88 5.54 -21.12
CA ILE A 580 0.50 6.37 -19.99
C ILE A 580 -0.60 7.32 -20.46
N ARG A 581 -1.68 7.40 -19.69
CA ARG A 581 -2.81 8.31 -19.94
C ARG A 581 -2.57 9.64 -19.23
N PHE A 582 -2.89 10.72 -19.94
CA PHE A 582 -2.78 12.10 -19.47
C PHE A 582 -4.10 12.81 -19.76
N GLN A 583 -4.49 13.75 -18.89
CA GLN A 583 -5.58 14.65 -19.23
C GLN A 583 -5.15 15.46 -20.46
N GLU A 584 -6.06 15.71 -21.41
CA GLU A 584 -5.71 16.40 -22.66
C GLU A 584 -5.13 17.81 -22.46
N THR A 585 -5.34 18.39 -21.28
CA THR A 585 -4.83 19.69 -20.83
C THR A 585 -3.52 19.61 -20.03
N ASP A 586 -2.91 18.44 -19.87
CA ASP A 586 -1.69 18.28 -19.06
C ASP A 586 -0.49 19.02 -19.70
N PRO A 587 0.22 19.90 -18.96
CA PRO A 587 1.34 20.67 -19.47
C PRO A 587 2.55 19.81 -19.90
N LEU A 588 2.62 18.53 -19.52
CA LEU A 588 3.65 17.61 -20.01
C LEU A 588 3.40 17.18 -21.46
N LEU A 589 2.16 17.18 -21.95
CA LEU A 589 1.83 16.68 -23.29
C LEU A 589 2.55 17.44 -24.41
N PRO A 590 2.63 18.79 -24.42
CA PRO A 590 3.43 19.51 -25.40
C PRO A 590 4.91 19.09 -25.36
N ALA A 591 5.52 19.04 -24.17
CA ALA A 591 6.93 18.67 -24.03
C ALA A 591 7.22 17.23 -24.51
N LEU A 592 6.31 16.29 -24.23
CA LEU A 592 6.40 14.91 -24.72
C LEU A 592 6.30 14.85 -26.26
N LYS A 593 5.36 15.58 -26.86
CA LYS A 593 5.24 15.66 -28.32
C LYS A 593 6.49 16.25 -28.96
N ASP A 594 7.03 17.34 -28.39
CA ASP A 594 8.23 18.01 -28.88
C ASP A 594 9.48 17.12 -28.78
N CYS A 595 9.54 16.22 -27.79
CA CYS A 595 10.61 15.22 -27.69
C CYS A 595 10.47 14.07 -28.69
N GLY A 596 9.32 13.91 -29.35
CA GLY A 596 9.06 12.87 -30.34
C GLY A 596 8.26 11.66 -29.84
N TYR A 597 7.70 11.71 -28.61
CA TYR A 597 6.85 10.63 -28.12
C TYR A 597 5.56 10.55 -28.92
N ARG A 598 5.16 9.33 -29.32
CA ARG A 598 3.90 9.11 -30.01
C ARG A 598 2.74 9.31 -29.05
N THR A 599 1.75 10.09 -29.48
CA THR A 599 0.53 10.37 -28.72
C THR A 599 -0.71 10.05 -29.54
N GLU A 600 -1.75 9.52 -28.92
CA GLU A 600 -3.04 9.27 -29.55
C GLU A 600 -4.19 9.53 -28.56
N PRO A 601 -5.40 9.90 -29.03
CA PRO A 601 -6.57 9.99 -28.16
C PRO A 601 -6.85 8.66 -27.45
N ASP A 602 -7.20 8.72 -26.17
CA ASP A 602 -7.64 7.55 -25.44
C ASP A 602 -9.05 7.13 -25.91
N ILE A 603 -9.23 5.83 -26.16
CA ILE A 603 -10.48 5.30 -26.70
C ILE A 603 -11.50 4.93 -25.61
N TYR A 604 -11.08 4.91 -24.35
CA TYR A 604 -11.89 4.47 -23.21
C TYR A 604 -12.36 5.64 -22.35
N THR A 605 -11.51 6.65 -22.18
CA THR A 605 -11.73 7.82 -21.33
C THR A 605 -11.75 9.09 -22.18
N PRO A 606 -12.87 9.85 -22.20
CA PRO A 606 -12.93 11.15 -22.86
C PRO A 606 -11.86 12.13 -22.31
N HIS A 607 -11.48 13.13 -23.12
CA HIS A 607 -10.54 14.19 -22.73
C HIS A 607 -9.18 13.69 -22.23
N THR A 608 -8.75 12.53 -22.75
CA THR A 608 -7.53 11.84 -22.32
C THR A 608 -6.68 11.52 -23.54
N ILE A 609 -5.37 11.67 -23.39
CA ILE A 609 -4.35 11.34 -24.40
C ILE A 609 -3.49 10.20 -23.86
N CYS A 610 -3.35 9.15 -24.66
CA CYS A 610 -2.37 8.09 -24.45
C CYS A 610 -1.01 8.52 -25.04
N VAL A 611 0.07 8.34 -24.28
CA VAL A 611 1.45 8.54 -24.71
C VAL A 611 2.19 7.21 -24.65
N GLU A 612 2.87 6.86 -25.74
CA GLU A 612 3.65 5.62 -25.89
C GLU A 612 5.12 5.82 -25.47
N PHE A 613 5.58 5.03 -24.51
CA PHE A 613 6.98 5.00 -24.07
C PHE A 613 7.61 3.67 -24.48
N PRO A 614 8.60 3.66 -25.39
CA PRO A 614 9.39 2.47 -25.66
C PRO A 614 10.29 2.17 -24.46
N ILE A 615 10.27 0.93 -23.99
CA ILE A 615 11.06 0.47 -22.84
C ILE A 615 11.79 -0.81 -23.20
N LYS A 616 13.08 -0.83 -22.87
CA LYS A 616 13.93 -2.02 -22.91
C LYS A 616 14.22 -2.47 -21.48
N ALA A 617 13.81 -3.69 -21.13
CA ALA A 617 14.15 -4.27 -19.85
C ALA A 617 15.67 -4.43 -19.71
N ALA A 618 16.19 -4.32 -18.49
CA ALA A 618 17.59 -4.62 -18.25
C ALA A 618 17.87 -6.08 -18.66
N ASN A 619 19.00 -6.29 -19.34
CA ASN A 619 19.42 -7.60 -19.85
C ASN A 619 18.44 -8.26 -20.84
N ALA A 620 17.56 -7.51 -21.52
CA ALA A 620 16.61 -8.05 -22.52
C ALA A 620 17.26 -8.87 -23.66
N ASP A 621 18.56 -8.65 -23.93
CA ASP A 621 19.34 -9.37 -24.94
C ASP A 621 20.07 -10.62 -24.37
N SER A 622 19.95 -10.91 -23.08
CA SER A 622 20.58 -12.08 -22.46
C SER A 622 19.78 -13.34 -22.74
N ASP A 623 20.47 -14.44 -23.07
CA ASP A 623 19.85 -15.76 -23.22
C ASP A 623 19.19 -16.26 -21.92
N ASN A 624 19.57 -15.70 -20.78
CA ASN A 624 19.01 -16.03 -19.47
C ASN A 624 17.82 -15.12 -19.07
N PHE A 625 17.47 -14.12 -19.90
CA PHE A 625 16.30 -13.28 -19.67
C PHE A 625 15.02 -14.10 -19.76
N ALA A 626 14.11 -13.90 -18.81
CA ALA A 626 12.78 -14.48 -18.83
C ALA A 626 11.73 -13.39 -18.57
N SER A 627 10.64 -13.43 -19.32
CA SER A 627 9.49 -12.57 -19.12
C SER A 627 8.44 -13.22 -18.21
N ALA A 628 7.55 -12.42 -17.63
CA ALA A 628 6.42 -12.92 -16.83
C ALA A 628 5.53 -13.93 -17.59
N GLY A 629 5.43 -13.82 -18.92
CA GLY A 629 4.65 -14.75 -19.74
C GLY A 629 5.37 -16.05 -20.10
N THR A 630 6.69 -16.15 -19.86
CA THR A 630 7.52 -17.30 -20.26
C THR A 630 8.14 -18.06 -19.10
N VAL A 631 8.27 -17.40 -17.93
CA VAL A 631 8.76 -18.07 -16.73
C VAL A 631 7.68 -19.02 -16.20
N SER A 632 8.06 -20.25 -15.87
CA SER A 632 7.08 -21.23 -15.38
C SER A 632 6.52 -20.85 -14.01
N ILE A 633 5.29 -21.28 -13.72
CA ILE A 633 4.69 -21.14 -12.40
C ILE A 633 5.61 -21.72 -11.30
N ALA A 634 6.25 -22.86 -11.55
CA ALA A 634 7.16 -23.51 -10.61
C ALA A 634 8.41 -22.68 -10.30
N GLU A 635 9.00 -22.02 -11.31
CA GLU A 635 10.16 -21.14 -11.12
C GLU A 635 9.79 -19.86 -10.35
N GLN A 636 8.58 -19.33 -10.54
CA GLN A 636 8.10 -18.19 -9.76
C GLN A 636 7.93 -18.54 -8.28
N PHE A 637 7.31 -19.69 -7.96
CA PHE A 637 7.21 -20.20 -6.59
C PHE A 637 8.60 -20.41 -5.95
N ALA A 638 9.53 -21.03 -6.68
CA ALA A 638 10.90 -21.22 -6.23
C ALA A 638 11.61 -19.89 -5.95
N THR A 639 11.45 -18.90 -6.83
CA THR A 639 12.03 -17.56 -6.64
C THR A 639 11.46 -16.88 -5.39
N GLN A 640 10.15 -17.02 -5.14
CA GLN A 640 9.52 -16.49 -3.93
C GLN A 640 10.06 -17.17 -2.67
N ALA A 641 10.15 -18.50 -2.70
CA ALA A 641 10.69 -19.29 -1.60
C ALA A 641 12.16 -18.98 -1.32
N PHE A 642 12.99 -18.75 -2.35
CA PHE A 642 14.37 -18.29 -2.19
C PHE A 642 14.44 -17.00 -1.36
N LEU A 643 13.68 -15.97 -1.74
CA LEU A 643 13.69 -14.69 -1.04
C LEU A 643 13.15 -14.80 0.38
N GLN A 644 12.12 -15.63 0.60
CA GLN A 644 11.56 -15.87 1.92
C GLN A 644 12.54 -16.65 2.82
N THR A 645 13.40 -17.47 2.21
CA THR A 645 14.37 -18.31 2.92
C THR A 645 15.64 -17.56 3.31
N TYR A 646 16.19 -16.76 2.40
CA TYR A 646 17.53 -16.20 2.57
C TYR A 646 17.56 -14.69 2.81
N TRP A 647 16.48 -13.97 2.49
CA TRP A 647 16.43 -12.51 2.60
C TRP A 647 15.38 -12.01 3.60
N SER A 648 14.11 -12.34 3.40
CA SER A 648 12.98 -11.72 4.11
C SER A 648 12.65 -12.43 5.42
N ASP A 649 12.67 -11.68 6.53
CA ASP A 649 12.16 -12.14 7.83
C ASP A 649 10.70 -11.73 8.11
N ASN A 650 10.17 -10.75 7.34
CA ASN A 650 8.74 -10.55 7.16
C ASN A 650 8.22 -11.55 6.12
N ALA A 651 7.54 -11.09 5.06
CA ALA A 651 7.04 -11.91 3.97
C ALA A 651 7.62 -11.45 2.60
N VAL A 652 7.25 -12.15 1.53
CA VAL A 652 7.63 -11.82 0.14
C VAL A 652 6.37 -11.63 -0.65
N SER A 653 6.08 -10.38 -1.03
CA SER A 653 4.95 -10.08 -1.90
C SER A 653 5.33 -10.31 -3.36
N CYS A 654 4.54 -11.14 -4.03
CA CYS A 654 4.51 -11.26 -5.47
C CYS A 654 3.17 -11.84 -5.90
N THR A 655 2.65 -11.36 -7.03
CA THR A 655 1.66 -12.07 -7.83
C THR A 655 2.40 -13.08 -8.71
N ILE A 656 2.12 -14.36 -8.54
CA ILE A 656 2.58 -15.45 -9.42
C ILE A 656 1.59 -15.54 -10.58
N THR A 657 2.07 -15.39 -11.81
CA THR A 657 1.25 -15.55 -13.00
C THR A 657 1.35 -16.96 -13.56
N PHE A 658 0.29 -17.47 -14.17
CA PHE A 658 0.29 -18.81 -14.76
C PHE A 658 -0.51 -18.85 -16.06
N GLN A 659 -0.09 -19.69 -16.99
CA GLN A 659 -0.84 -20.00 -18.21
C GLN A 659 -1.95 -21.00 -17.92
N ASN A 660 -2.95 -21.07 -18.81
CA ASN A 660 -4.08 -22.00 -18.63
C ASN A 660 -3.65 -23.48 -18.56
N ASP A 661 -2.56 -23.86 -19.22
CA ASP A 661 -1.98 -25.22 -19.18
C ASP A 661 -1.13 -25.49 -17.94
N GLU A 662 -0.91 -24.49 -17.08
CA GLU A 662 -0.23 -24.62 -15.78
C GLU A 662 -1.22 -24.68 -14.60
N SER A 663 -2.53 -24.58 -14.86
CA SER A 663 -3.60 -24.50 -13.86
C SER A 663 -3.60 -25.66 -12.86
N ASP A 664 -3.30 -26.87 -13.32
CA ASP A 664 -3.27 -28.09 -12.51
C ASP A 664 -2.08 -28.14 -11.55
N GLN A 665 -1.09 -27.25 -11.71
CA GLN A 665 0.07 -27.15 -10.84
C GLN A 665 -0.16 -26.27 -9.61
N ILE A 666 -1.24 -25.48 -9.56
CA ILE A 666 -1.50 -24.51 -8.47
C ILE A 666 -1.57 -25.22 -7.11
N ALA A 667 -2.48 -26.18 -6.95
CA ALA A 667 -2.64 -26.89 -5.68
C ALA A 667 -1.38 -27.71 -5.28
N PRO A 668 -0.74 -28.47 -6.19
CA PRO A 668 0.53 -29.12 -5.91
C PRO A 668 1.65 -28.17 -5.44
N LEU A 669 1.79 -27.00 -6.06
CA LEU A 669 2.82 -26.03 -5.71
C LEU A 669 2.51 -25.35 -4.37
N LEU A 670 1.26 -24.95 -4.12
CA LEU A 670 0.84 -24.44 -2.80
C LEU A 670 1.17 -25.45 -1.69
N HIS A 671 0.86 -26.73 -1.92
CA HIS A 671 1.22 -27.80 -0.98
C HIS A 671 2.74 -27.96 -0.83
N GLN A 672 3.50 -28.01 -1.93
CA GLN A 672 4.96 -28.16 -1.89
C GLN A 672 5.62 -27.07 -1.05
N TYR A 673 5.18 -25.82 -1.19
CA TYR A 673 5.79 -24.66 -0.53
C TYR A 673 5.12 -24.27 0.80
N ARG A 674 4.25 -25.12 1.37
CA ARG A 674 3.51 -24.86 2.62
C ARG A 674 4.38 -24.56 3.84
N TYR A 675 5.66 -24.98 3.81
CA TYR A 675 6.67 -24.72 4.85
C TYR A 675 7.60 -23.55 4.56
N ALA A 676 7.50 -22.93 3.38
CA ALA A 676 8.46 -21.94 2.93
C ALA A 676 7.84 -20.56 2.67
N ILE A 677 6.57 -20.47 2.28
CA ILE A 677 5.95 -19.22 1.83
C ILE A 677 4.92 -18.73 2.85
N LYS A 678 5.11 -17.50 3.36
CA LYS A 678 4.21 -16.88 4.36
C LYS A 678 2.97 -16.26 3.75
N SER A 679 3.04 -15.77 2.52
CA SER A 679 1.91 -15.19 1.80
C SER A 679 2.11 -15.35 0.31
N THR A 680 1.08 -15.71 -0.45
CA THR A 680 1.15 -15.75 -1.91
C THR A 680 -0.17 -15.36 -2.55
N SER A 681 -0.08 -14.83 -3.76
CA SER A 681 -1.20 -14.46 -4.61
C SER A 681 -0.92 -14.97 -6.00
N LEU A 682 -1.95 -15.47 -6.68
CA LEU A 682 -1.83 -16.02 -8.01
C LEU A 682 -2.85 -15.34 -8.92
N LEU A 683 -2.47 -15.06 -10.16
CA LEU A 683 -3.37 -14.48 -11.16
C LEU A 683 -3.19 -15.19 -12.51
N PRO A 684 -4.27 -15.55 -13.21
CA PRO A 684 -4.16 -16.02 -14.59
C PRO A 684 -3.42 -14.99 -15.44
N TYR A 685 -2.42 -15.44 -16.21
CA TYR A 685 -1.69 -14.56 -17.11
C TYR A 685 -2.62 -14.07 -18.23
N TYR A 686 -2.92 -12.77 -18.24
CA TYR A 686 -3.69 -12.16 -19.32
C TYR A 686 -2.75 -11.64 -20.40
N GLY A 687 -2.58 -12.42 -21.47
CA GLY A 687 -1.84 -12.03 -22.68
C GLY A 687 -2.71 -11.34 -23.74
N GLY A 688 -3.95 -10.98 -23.40
CA GLY A 688 -4.96 -10.51 -24.37
C GLY A 688 -4.62 -9.18 -25.04
N SER A 689 -5.22 -8.95 -26.21
CA SER A 689 -5.05 -7.72 -26.99
C SER A 689 -6.09 -6.67 -26.61
N LEU A 690 -5.81 -5.90 -25.56
CA LEU A 690 -6.48 -4.60 -25.38
C LEU A 690 -6.00 -3.66 -26.50
N LYS A 691 -6.93 -2.91 -27.12
CA LYS A 691 -6.60 -1.99 -28.22
C LYS A 691 -5.53 -0.96 -27.82
N GLN A 692 -5.64 -0.42 -26.61
CA GLN A 692 -4.64 0.45 -25.99
C GLN A 692 -4.14 -0.22 -24.72
N ALA A 693 -3.51 -1.38 -24.88
CA ALA A 693 -2.93 -2.10 -23.75
C ALA A 693 -1.89 -1.20 -23.04
N PRO A 694 -1.91 -1.14 -21.69
CA PRO A 694 -0.96 -0.34 -20.92
C PRO A 694 0.48 -0.85 -21.07
N LYS A 695 0.67 -2.17 -21.28
CA LYS A 695 1.95 -2.80 -21.62
C LYS A 695 1.74 -3.64 -22.88
N GLU A 696 2.42 -3.28 -23.98
CA GLU A 696 2.35 -3.99 -25.27
C GLU A 696 3.72 -4.59 -25.60
N PRO A 697 3.86 -5.93 -25.68
CA PRO A 697 5.10 -6.56 -26.11
C PRO A 697 5.39 -6.24 -27.59
N ILE A 698 6.63 -5.85 -27.89
CA ILE A 698 7.08 -5.55 -29.25
C ILE A 698 8.39 -6.26 -29.58
N SER A 699 8.75 -6.29 -30.86
CA SER A 699 10.08 -6.77 -31.28
C SER A 699 11.16 -5.73 -30.99
N LYS A 700 12.41 -6.19 -30.88
CA LYS A 700 13.60 -5.33 -30.78
C LYS A 700 13.66 -4.27 -31.89
N GLU A 701 13.38 -4.66 -33.13
CA GLU A 701 13.37 -3.73 -34.27
C GLU A 701 12.31 -2.63 -34.11
N LYS A 702 11.11 -2.98 -33.61
CA LYS A 702 10.07 -1.99 -33.33
C LYS A 702 10.47 -1.07 -32.17
N TYR A 703 11.10 -1.60 -31.14
CA TYR A 703 11.63 -0.81 -30.03
C TYR A 703 12.66 0.19 -30.54
N GLU A 704 13.69 -0.27 -31.26
CA GLU A 704 14.75 0.58 -31.80
C GLU A 704 14.18 1.66 -32.73
N LYS A 705 13.17 1.33 -33.54
CA LYS A 705 12.47 2.33 -34.35
C LYS A 705 11.76 3.37 -33.49
N ALA A 706 10.96 2.95 -32.50
CA ALA A 706 10.22 3.88 -31.63
C ALA A 706 11.17 4.77 -30.80
N ASP A 707 12.24 4.18 -30.26
CA ASP A 707 13.25 4.87 -29.45
C ASP A 707 14.00 5.93 -30.27
N ASN A 708 14.37 5.63 -31.53
CA ASN A 708 15.02 6.59 -32.42
C ASN A 708 14.16 7.80 -32.81
N HIS A 709 12.83 7.75 -32.62
CA HIS A 709 11.98 8.93 -32.83
C HIS A 709 12.05 9.90 -31.65
N ILE A 710 12.48 9.44 -30.47
CA ILE A 710 12.61 10.26 -29.26
C ILE A 710 13.99 10.90 -29.27
N THR A 711 14.04 12.20 -29.57
CA THR A 711 15.30 12.95 -29.76
C THR A 711 15.55 14.03 -28.71
N GLY A 712 14.57 14.25 -27.82
CA GLY A 712 14.64 15.22 -26.73
C GLY A 712 14.59 14.57 -25.35
N ASN A 713 15.14 15.26 -24.35
CA ASN A 713 14.92 14.93 -22.95
C ASN A 713 13.75 15.76 -22.40
N VAL A 714 12.65 15.08 -22.05
CA VAL A 714 11.42 15.73 -21.58
C VAL A 714 11.60 16.59 -20.34
N GLU A 715 12.53 16.24 -19.43
CA GLU A 715 12.85 17.07 -18.26
C GLU A 715 13.36 18.43 -18.68
N ILE A 716 14.34 18.46 -19.59
CA ILE A 716 14.97 19.68 -20.08
C ILE A 716 13.97 20.50 -20.89
N VAL A 717 13.24 19.87 -21.80
CA VAL A 717 12.26 20.56 -22.65
C VAL A 717 11.18 21.19 -21.79
N PHE A 718 10.62 20.45 -20.83
CA PHE A 718 9.56 20.95 -19.95
C PHE A 718 10.03 22.12 -19.09
N GLU A 719 11.25 22.06 -18.53
CA GLU A 719 11.82 23.16 -17.75
C GLU A 719 12.06 24.43 -18.58
N GLN A 720 12.28 24.31 -19.90
CA GLN A 720 12.53 25.45 -20.79
C GLN A 720 11.26 26.08 -21.37
N THR A 721 10.24 25.27 -21.63
CA THR A 721 9.10 25.68 -22.48
C THR A 721 7.81 25.93 -21.73
N ASN A 722 7.67 25.44 -20.49
CA ASN A 722 6.40 25.51 -19.78
C ASN A 722 6.51 26.01 -18.34
N GLU A 723 5.45 26.69 -17.90
CA GLU A 723 5.19 26.93 -16.49
C GLU A 723 4.34 25.77 -15.96
N ASP A 724 4.73 25.21 -14.81
CA ASP A 724 3.93 24.20 -14.12
C ASP A 724 2.50 24.72 -13.85
N GLN A 725 1.49 23.87 -13.98
CA GLN A 725 0.10 24.24 -13.66
C GLN A 725 -0.33 23.75 -12.28
N LYS A 726 -0.89 24.66 -11.49
CA LYS A 726 -1.41 24.35 -10.16
C LYS A 726 -2.72 23.59 -10.25
N GLY A 727 -2.77 22.42 -9.62
CA GLY A 727 -4.03 21.68 -9.40
C GLY A 727 -4.46 20.79 -10.55
N LEU A 728 -3.52 20.24 -11.34
CA LEU A 728 -3.83 19.19 -12.30
C LEU A 728 -4.51 17.99 -11.61
N GLU A 729 -5.65 17.56 -12.16
CA GLU A 729 -6.46 16.45 -11.65
C GLU A 729 -5.96 15.11 -12.16
N LEU A 730 -6.18 14.04 -11.38
CA LEU A 730 -5.84 12.68 -11.78
C LEU A 730 -6.83 12.17 -12.84
N VAL A 731 -6.34 11.62 -13.95
CA VAL A 731 -7.22 10.89 -14.90
C VAL A 731 -7.68 9.57 -14.26
N ASP A 732 -8.94 9.20 -14.52
CA ASP A 732 -9.63 8.01 -14.00
C ASP A 732 -8.74 6.74 -14.01
N GLN A 733 -8.66 6.10 -12.84
CA GLN A 733 -7.58 5.21 -12.43
C GLN A 733 -7.84 3.73 -12.73
N SER A 734 -8.66 3.36 -13.72
CA SER A 734 -9.19 1.98 -13.90
C SER A 734 -8.14 0.87 -14.10
N ASP A 735 -6.88 1.19 -14.39
CA ASP A 735 -5.83 0.21 -14.71
C ASP A 735 -5.09 -0.45 -13.51
N CYS A 736 -5.42 -0.11 -12.24
CA CYS A 736 -4.77 -0.70 -11.06
C CYS A 736 -5.03 -2.20 -10.85
N ASP A 737 -6.01 -2.79 -11.52
CA ASP A 737 -6.41 -4.19 -11.28
C ASP A 737 -5.29 -5.20 -11.61
N ASN A 738 -4.24 -4.76 -12.33
CA ASN A 738 -3.05 -5.56 -12.68
C ASN A 738 -1.75 -5.09 -11.97
N GLY A 739 -1.84 -4.37 -10.85
CA GLY A 739 -0.66 -3.95 -10.07
C GLY A 739 0.08 -2.71 -10.59
N ALA A 740 -0.30 -2.18 -11.76
CA ALA A 740 0.25 -0.93 -12.27
C ALA A 740 -0.61 0.27 -11.83
N CYS A 741 -0.20 0.98 -10.76
CA CYS A 741 -0.83 2.27 -10.42
C CYS A 741 -0.64 3.28 -11.57
N PRO A 742 -1.72 3.90 -12.08
CA PRO A 742 -1.62 5.05 -12.98
C PRO A 742 -1.10 6.26 -12.20
N ILE A 743 -0.40 7.11 -12.92
CA ILE A 743 0.41 8.23 -12.44
C ILE A 743 -0.34 9.50 -12.85
N LYS A 744 -0.55 10.43 -11.91
CA LYS A 744 -1.32 11.69 -12.02
C LYS A 744 -1.96 11.96 -13.37
#